data_AF-A0A4Z1P4A5-F1
#
_entry.id   AF-A0A4Z1P4A5-F1
#
_cell.length_a   1.000
_cell.length_b   1.000
_cell.length_c   1.000
_cell.angle_alpha   90.00
_cell.angle_beta   90.00
_cell.angle_gamma   90.00
#
_symmetry.space_group_name_H-M   'P 1'
#
loop_
_entity.id
_entity.type
_entity.pdbx_description
1 polymer ?
#
loop_
_entity_poly.entity_id
_entity_poly.type
_entity_poly.pdbx_seq_one_letter_code
_entity_poly.pdbx_strand_id
1 'polypeptide(L)'
;MTEQSADNTTPRSQRGVEVNRGIRSTQAGLDIIQDTSVESCPRNDRKNMQILDTTGRYPSRDPLSHNEAPPHKDGTVEPMIAQAFQDLHGKDTLECAEAIHYFTCATKEPPITKKSLAELDTSCIIINSKLRHDVNFDRELHFRPNMDGPKGRAKREAYNGYWFAITAELDLYGWMLQTSASAEMIRLCQKRVPTMFDTISEILKSVVPEWDQPAVDQHLDKLMVMQEIEKGVCDFVNIAEWLAKLLKEHCAPMRDDMVDKVVGKIRRGTSEWISEGLGDLFGVLEAMKLVQFIFVFPVECDEANNEQDVANHQIRHLRALLIEDTINFEQTYHVSRMLRKRYDIKYARSWYLEGKKNLQRIPLTASWPNRDVEGFVSALYQSLLPDSTIALPDTFLLDSDRLRLLRVDLDALIRERICCDLLDQMVRKKGKFCSAIAKSTFKKDLQVIICEGRNPIKWDIHSISVELTRHTLRECGTTAKIDAALTRFADHNLSEAFSTPSIRATFATSHKCALSKELFTLVKSLLRSSLWDIFNNLVPPTLPSGTIPLPPPSFKKDRQNDVLQRITHIAVLHWRTWENIVYNNDDPHLDSLCPSSTPSRTPSPSHIVDLKVPVLPPRSESPVTETGTAETEIDSNGESMGLKSG
;
A
#
# COMPACT_ATOMS: atom_id res chain seq x y z
N MET A 1 -50.34 -25.84 54.05
CA MET A 1 -50.55 -27.28 54.32
C MET A 1 -49.33 -28.02 53.81
N THR A 2 -48.52 -28.48 54.78
CA THR A 2 -47.66 -29.68 54.81
C THR A 2 -46.49 -29.77 53.81
N GLU A 3 -45.22 -29.55 54.23
CA GLU A 3 -44.31 -30.48 54.99
C GLU A 3 -43.63 -31.49 54.03
N GLN A 4 -42.35 -31.88 54.07
CA GLN A 4 -41.27 -31.87 55.07
C GLN A 4 -39.93 -32.31 54.38
N SER A 5 -38.78 -31.66 54.67
CA SER A 5 -37.52 -32.15 55.32
C SER A 5 -36.85 -33.44 54.80
N ALA A 6 -35.62 -33.40 54.26
CA ALA A 6 -34.30 -33.48 54.93
C ALA A 6 -33.77 -34.93 55.11
N ASP A 7 -32.55 -35.26 54.67
CA ASP A 7 -31.37 -35.41 55.55
C ASP A 7 -30.08 -35.86 54.81
N ASN A 8 -28.95 -35.56 55.44
CA ASN A 8 -27.55 -35.68 55.09
C ASN A 8 -26.99 -37.11 54.94
N THR A 9 -25.87 -37.23 54.22
CA THR A 9 -24.71 -38.04 54.68
C THR A 9 -23.40 -37.64 53.99
N THR A 10 -22.39 -37.30 54.80
CA THR A 10 -20.93 -37.23 54.51
C THR A 10 -20.24 -38.30 55.39
N PRO A 11 -18.90 -38.53 55.43
CA PRO A 11 -17.75 -38.18 54.57
C PRO A 11 -16.72 -39.35 54.35
N ARG A 12 -15.73 -39.20 53.44
CA ARG A 12 -14.27 -39.37 53.76
C ARG A 12 -13.33 -39.16 52.56
N SER A 13 -12.22 -38.50 52.90
CA SER A 13 -11.02 -38.11 52.16
C SER A 13 -10.25 -39.25 51.46
N GLN A 14 -9.64 -38.96 50.29
CA GLN A 14 -8.23 -39.26 50.02
C GLN A 14 -7.65 -38.43 48.86
N ARG A 15 -6.35 -38.11 49.03
CA ARG A 15 -5.45 -37.24 48.27
C ARG A 15 -5.30 -37.60 46.79
N GLY A 16 -4.96 -36.61 45.95
CA GLY A 16 -3.99 -36.81 44.87
C GLY A 16 -4.12 -35.91 43.64
N VAL A 17 -3.17 -34.98 43.53
CA VAL A 17 -2.58 -34.46 42.27
C VAL A 17 -3.42 -33.47 41.46
N GLU A 18 -3.23 -32.18 41.76
CA GLU A 18 -3.51 -31.07 40.84
C GLU A 18 -2.52 -31.11 39.66
N VAL A 19 -3.04 -31.37 38.46
CA VAL A 19 -2.33 -31.08 37.19
C VAL A 19 -2.90 -29.79 36.63
N ASN A 20 -2.18 -28.70 36.89
CA ASN A 20 -2.34 -27.42 36.22
C ASN A 20 -2.09 -27.60 34.70
N ARG A 21 -3.15 -27.58 33.87
CA ARG A 21 -3.03 -27.31 32.43
C ARG A 21 -3.52 -25.89 32.16
N GLY A 22 -2.57 -24.97 32.26
CA GLY A 22 -2.71 -23.61 31.74
C GLY A 22 -2.93 -23.65 30.22
N ILE A 23 -4.00 -23.02 29.78
CA ILE A 23 -4.27 -22.73 28.38
C ILE A 23 -3.30 -21.62 27.98
N ARG A 24 -2.15 -22.01 27.40
CA ARG A 24 -1.26 -21.10 26.68
C ARG A 24 -1.87 -20.83 25.30
N SER A 25 -2.19 -19.57 25.05
CA SER A 25 -2.34 -19.01 23.71
C SER A 25 -1.01 -19.14 22.98
N THR A 26 -0.89 -20.08 22.05
CA THR A 26 0.25 -20.22 21.14
C THR A 26 -0.13 -19.66 19.79
N GLN A 27 0.29 -18.42 19.55
CA GLN A 27 0.31 -17.79 18.24
C GLN A 27 1.63 -18.18 17.58
N ALA A 28 1.64 -19.34 16.92
CA ALA A 28 2.71 -19.77 16.00
C ALA A 28 2.30 -19.30 14.59
N GLY A 29 3.10 -18.51 13.87
CA GLY A 29 4.45 -18.90 13.43
C GLY A 29 4.29 -19.57 12.07
N LEU A 30 4.15 -18.79 11.00
CA LEU A 30 4.08 -19.28 9.62
C LEU A 30 5.51 -19.52 9.13
N ASP A 31 5.95 -20.77 9.22
CA ASP A 31 7.07 -21.29 8.44
C ASP A 31 6.69 -21.32 6.96
N ILE A 32 7.51 -20.71 6.10
CA ILE A 32 7.48 -20.91 4.65
C ILE A 32 8.77 -21.64 4.28
N ILE A 33 8.61 -22.91 3.88
CA ILE A 33 9.66 -23.74 3.29
C ILE A 33 9.83 -23.37 1.81
N GLN A 34 11.08 -23.02 1.53
CA GLN A 34 11.86 -23.10 0.29
C GLN A 34 11.22 -23.78 -0.93
N ASP A 35 11.25 -23.05 -2.07
CA ASP A 35 11.21 -23.63 -3.40
C ASP A 35 12.63 -24.03 -3.82
N THR A 36 12.81 -25.30 -4.16
CA THR A 36 14.02 -25.87 -4.74
C THR A 36 14.02 -25.65 -6.26
N SER A 37 14.98 -24.88 -6.77
CA SER A 37 15.54 -25.09 -8.11
C SER A 37 17.06 -25.00 -8.05
N VAL A 38 17.67 -26.08 -8.52
CA VAL A 38 19.08 -26.42 -8.40
C VAL A 38 19.82 -25.83 -9.59
N GLU A 39 20.72 -24.88 -9.36
CA GLU A 39 21.88 -24.66 -10.24
C GLU A 39 23.15 -24.79 -9.40
N SER A 40 23.86 -25.87 -9.69
CA SER A 40 25.04 -26.37 -9.00
C SER A 40 26.30 -25.56 -9.32
N CYS A 41 26.94 -24.98 -8.30
CA CYS A 41 28.36 -24.59 -8.34
C CYS A 41 29.22 -25.74 -7.79
N PRO A 42 30.27 -26.19 -8.50
CA PRO A 42 31.30 -27.04 -7.90
C PRO A 42 32.41 -26.18 -7.27
N ARG A 43 32.86 -26.60 -6.09
CA ARG A 43 34.06 -26.09 -5.39
C ARG A 43 35.29 -26.94 -5.69
N ASN A 44 36.44 -26.26 -5.59
CA ASN A 44 37.83 -26.72 -5.42
C ASN A 44 38.60 -27.17 -6.67
N ASP A 45 39.68 -26.45 -7.01
CA ASP A 45 41.01 -26.78 -6.46
C ASP A 45 42.10 -25.73 -6.75
N ARG A 46 43.02 -25.59 -5.79
CA ARG A 46 44.30 -24.87 -5.90
C ARG A 46 45.27 -25.66 -6.79
N LYS A 47 45.94 -24.99 -7.75
CA LYS A 47 47.43 -24.97 -7.95
C LYS A 47 47.83 -24.54 -9.38
N ASN A 48 48.89 -23.73 -9.42
CA ASN A 48 49.93 -23.59 -10.46
C ASN A 48 49.66 -22.86 -11.80
N MET A 49 50.22 -21.64 -11.87
CA MET A 49 51.42 -21.24 -12.65
C MET A 49 51.39 -21.21 -14.20
N GLN A 50 51.98 -20.10 -14.71
CA GLN A 50 52.60 -19.81 -16.02
C GLN A 50 51.72 -19.15 -17.11
N ILE A 51 51.91 -17.84 -17.32
CA ILE A 51 52.79 -17.16 -18.31
C ILE A 51 52.23 -17.24 -19.74
N LEU A 52 51.80 -16.10 -20.29
CA LEU A 52 52.31 -15.63 -21.58
C LEU A 52 52.07 -14.11 -21.76
N ASP A 53 53.19 -13.40 -21.96
CA ASP A 53 53.33 -12.02 -22.40
C ASP A 53 52.74 -11.76 -23.79
N THR A 54 52.29 -10.52 -24.05
CA THR A 54 52.80 -9.73 -25.19
C THR A 54 52.41 -8.24 -25.11
N THR A 55 53.36 -7.45 -24.61
CA THR A 55 53.88 -6.17 -25.13
C THR A 55 53.00 -5.21 -25.97
N GLY A 56 52.92 -3.95 -25.53
CA GLY A 56 52.65 -2.76 -26.37
C GLY A 56 52.94 -1.45 -25.62
N ARG A 57 53.96 -0.71 -26.09
CA ARG A 57 54.70 0.38 -25.43
C ARG A 57 53.94 1.72 -25.19
N TYR A 58 54.34 2.41 -24.12
CA TYR A 58 54.23 3.86 -23.85
C TYR A 58 55.07 4.75 -24.83
N PRO A 59 54.87 6.09 -24.82
CA PRO A 59 55.80 6.93 -24.06
C PRO A 59 55.17 8.11 -23.28
N SER A 60 55.81 8.46 -22.17
CA SER A 60 55.54 9.55 -21.22
C SER A 60 55.80 10.98 -21.73
N ARG A 61 55.17 11.96 -21.07
CA ARG A 61 55.73 13.29 -20.73
C ARG A 61 54.97 13.91 -19.54
N ASP A 62 55.68 14.06 -18.41
CA ASP A 62 55.35 14.85 -17.19
C ASP A 62 55.60 16.36 -17.40
N PRO A 63 55.46 17.27 -16.40
CA PRO A 63 54.44 17.44 -15.33
C PRO A 63 53.98 18.92 -15.17
N LEU A 64 52.84 19.20 -14.52
CA LEU A 64 52.68 20.45 -13.74
C LEU A 64 51.77 20.23 -12.52
N SER A 65 52.29 20.71 -11.39
CA SER A 65 51.82 20.54 -10.01
C SER A 65 50.59 21.36 -9.67
N HIS A 66 49.65 20.77 -8.92
CA HIS A 66 49.03 21.45 -7.79
C HIS A 66 48.93 20.45 -6.62
N ASN A 67 49.53 20.84 -5.51
CA ASN A 67 49.56 20.12 -4.24
C ASN A 67 48.14 19.94 -3.69
N GLU A 68 47.69 18.70 -3.57
CA GLU A 68 46.78 18.29 -2.51
C GLU A 68 47.39 17.06 -1.82
N ALA A 69 47.61 17.18 -0.52
CA ALA A 69 48.14 16.11 0.32
C ALA A 69 47.17 14.92 0.34
N PRO A 70 47.66 13.66 0.34
CA PRO A 70 46.79 12.49 0.42
C PRO A 70 46.18 12.37 1.83
N PRO A 71 44.93 11.92 1.98
CA PRO A 71 44.33 11.71 3.29
C PRO A 71 45.04 10.54 4.00
N HIS A 72 45.47 10.80 5.24
CA HIS A 72 46.14 9.84 6.10
C HIS A 72 45.14 8.80 6.68
N LYS A 73 45.37 7.52 6.34
CA LYS A 73 45.17 6.29 7.14
C LYS A 73 43.78 5.99 7.79
N ASP A 74 42.95 5.24 7.07
CA ASP A 74 41.79 4.48 7.61
C ASP A 74 42.16 3.19 8.39
N GLY A 75 43.43 2.75 8.38
CA GLY A 75 43.81 1.40 8.82
C GLY A 75 43.91 1.12 10.33
N THR A 76 43.65 2.11 11.21
CA THR A 76 43.90 1.99 12.68
C THR A 76 42.63 1.90 13.53
N VAL A 77 41.48 2.31 13.02
CA VAL A 77 40.24 2.46 13.81
C VAL A 77 39.44 1.15 13.86
N GLU A 78 39.31 0.45 12.72
CA GLU A 78 38.62 -0.85 12.64
C GLU A 78 39.16 -1.93 13.59
N PRO A 79 40.48 -2.17 13.72
CA PRO A 79 40.97 -3.18 14.66
C PRO A 79 40.71 -2.81 16.12
N MET A 80 40.69 -1.51 16.46
CA MET A 80 40.33 -1.05 17.80
C MET A 80 38.85 -1.30 18.09
N ILE A 81 37.96 -0.97 17.14
CA ILE A 81 36.51 -1.21 17.29
C ILE A 81 36.23 -2.70 17.50
N ALA A 82 36.88 -3.57 16.72
CA ALA A 82 36.75 -5.01 16.87
C ALA A 82 37.24 -5.49 18.25
N GLN A 83 38.33 -4.92 18.77
CA GLN A 83 38.82 -5.23 20.11
C GLN A 83 37.86 -4.74 21.20
N ALA A 84 37.34 -3.52 21.08
CA ALA A 84 36.39 -2.96 22.05
C ALA A 84 35.13 -3.82 22.19
N PHE A 85 34.55 -4.28 21.08
CA PHE A 85 33.38 -5.16 21.13
C PHE A 85 33.70 -6.57 21.68
N GLN A 86 34.90 -7.09 21.43
CA GLN A 86 35.34 -8.35 22.04
C GLN A 86 35.48 -8.24 23.57
N ASP A 87 35.97 -7.08 24.05
CA ASP A 87 36.11 -6.82 25.49
C ASP A 87 34.75 -6.63 26.16
N LEU A 88 33.78 -6.02 25.46
CA LEU A 88 32.42 -5.76 25.97
C LEU A 88 31.51 -7.00 25.98
N HIS A 89 31.51 -7.79 24.90
CA HIS A 89 30.55 -8.89 24.70
C HIS A 89 31.19 -10.28 24.77
N GLY A 90 32.50 -10.35 25.03
CA GLY A 90 33.26 -11.59 25.00
C GLY A 90 33.66 -12.00 23.57
N LYS A 91 34.81 -12.66 23.47
CA LYS A 91 35.36 -13.11 22.20
C LYS A 91 34.52 -14.22 21.58
N ASP A 92 34.28 -14.13 20.27
CA ASP A 92 33.54 -15.12 19.46
C ASP A 92 32.07 -15.35 19.88
N THR A 93 31.44 -14.38 20.57
CA THR A 93 30.01 -14.43 20.89
C THR A 93 29.14 -13.92 19.74
N LEU A 94 27.89 -14.40 19.68
CA LEU A 94 26.90 -13.91 18.70
C LEU A 94 26.65 -12.41 18.85
N GLU A 95 26.55 -11.93 20.09
CA GLU A 95 26.35 -10.51 20.42
C GLU A 95 27.50 -9.63 19.92
N CYS A 96 28.76 -10.07 20.07
CA CYS A 96 29.93 -9.36 19.53
C CYS A 96 29.86 -9.26 18.00
N ALA A 97 29.49 -10.35 17.32
CA ALA A 97 29.37 -10.38 15.86
C ALA A 97 28.23 -9.48 15.36
N GLU A 98 27.09 -9.49 16.04
CA GLU A 98 25.94 -8.64 15.75
C GLU A 98 26.25 -7.15 15.97
N ALA A 99 26.89 -6.80 17.09
CA ALA A 99 27.30 -5.42 17.39
C ALA A 99 28.24 -4.86 16.30
N ILE A 100 29.26 -5.63 15.89
CA ILE A 100 30.18 -5.23 14.81
C ILE A 100 29.42 -5.09 13.48
N HIS A 101 28.55 -6.06 13.16
CA HIS A 101 27.79 -6.05 11.92
C HIS A 101 26.87 -4.82 11.82
N TYR A 102 26.03 -4.58 12.82
CA TYR A 102 25.10 -3.45 12.81
C TYR A 102 25.82 -2.11 12.91
N PHE A 103 26.86 -1.99 13.74
CA PHE A 103 27.67 -0.77 13.80
C PHE A 103 28.24 -0.39 12.43
N THR A 104 28.67 -1.37 11.64
CA THR A 104 29.31 -1.15 10.33
C THR A 104 28.30 -0.99 9.19
N CYS A 105 27.27 -1.84 9.14
CA CYS A 105 26.41 -1.99 7.96
C CYS A 105 25.03 -1.34 8.09
N ALA A 106 24.53 -1.05 9.30
CA ALA A 106 23.20 -0.44 9.46
C ALA A 106 23.15 0.99 8.87
N THR A 107 21.96 1.43 8.51
CA THR A 107 21.73 2.77 7.92
C THR A 107 22.23 3.87 8.86
N LYS A 108 22.68 4.99 8.28
CA LYS A 108 23.09 6.17 9.06
C LYS A 108 21.92 7.08 9.43
N GLU A 109 20.89 7.11 8.58
CA GLU A 109 19.69 7.89 8.81
C GLU A 109 18.72 7.12 9.74
N PRO A 110 18.06 7.82 10.68
CA PRO A 110 17.03 7.23 11.52
C PRO A 110 15.82 6.79 10.68
N PRO A 111 15.06 5.78 11.17
CA PRO A 111 13.95 5.20 10.43
C PRO A 111 12.78 6.16 10.19
N ILE A 112 12.69 7.24 10.97
CA ILE A 112 11.69 8.29 10.85
C ILE A 112 12.43 9.61 10.76
N THR A 113 12.05 10.44 9.79
CA THR A 113 12.65 11.75 9.55
C THR A 113 11.56 12.81 9.46
N LYS A 114 11.93 14.08 9.64
CA LYS A 114 11.00 15.20 9.38
C LYS A 114 10.37 15.10 7.99
N LYS A 115 11.14 14.66 6.98
CA LYS A 115 10.66 14.47 5.61
C LYS A 115 9.64 13.35 5.49
N SER A 116 9.90 12.16 6.06
CA SER A 116 8.93 11.05 6.00
C SER A 116 7.63 11.40 6.73
N LEU A 117 7.73 12.17 7.80
CA LEU A 117 6.60 12.71 8.54
C LEU A 117 5.87 13.82 7.78
N ALA A 118 6.57 14.66 7.01
CA ALA A 118 5.95 15.68 6.16
C ALA A 118 5.11 15.13 5.01
N GLU A 119 5.31 13.87 4.60
CA GLU A 119 4.42 13.21 3.63
C GLU A 119 2.96 13.11 4.11
N LEU A 120 2.75 13.18 5.43
CA LEU A 120 1.43 13.18 6.07
C LEU A 120 0.81 14.58 6.19
N ASP A 121 1.53 15.64 5.81
CA ASP A 121 0.99 17.00 5.85
C ASP A 121 -0.08 17.20 4.76
N THR A 122 -1.10 18.02 5.05
CA THR A 122 -2.20 18.34 4.12
C THR A 122 -1.70 18.71 2.72
N SER A 123 -0.65 19.52 2.64
CA SER A 123 -0.06 19.94 1.35
C SER A 123 0.51 18.76 0.56
N CYS A 124 1.15 17.80 1.23
CA CYS A 124 1.70 16.59 0.61
C CYS A 124 0.60 15.60 0.22
N ILE A 125 -0.43 15.45 1.05
CA ILE A 125 -1.65 14.68 0.76
C ILE A 125 -2.32 15.20 -0.52
N ILE A 126 -2.49 16.52 -0.62
CA ILE A 126 -3.16 17.19 -1.74
C ILE A 126 -2.38 17.05 -3.05
N ILE A 127 -1.06 16.88 -3.06
CA ILE A 127 -0.30 16.74 -4.31
C ILE A 127 0.00 15.27 -4.67
N ASN A 128 -0.33 14.32 -3.80
CA ASN A 128 -0.04 12.91 -4.02
C ASN A 128 -1.01 12.30 -5.05
N SER A 129 -0.51 12.09 -6.27
CA SER A 129 -1.32 11.57 -7.38
C SER A 129 -1.87 10.17 -7.13
N LYS A 130 -1.10 9.31 -6.46
CA LYS A 130 -1.54 7.95 -6.15
C LYS A 130 -2.65 7.97 -5.11
N LEU A 131 -2.47 8.75 -4.04
CA LEU A 131 -3.49 8.90 -3.01
C LEU A 131 -4.79 9.46 -3.60
N ARG A 132 -4.72 10.54 -4.38
CA ARG A 132 -5.89 11.12 -5.05
C ARG A 132 -6.64 10.11 -5.91
N HIS A 133 -5.91 9.36 -6.71
CA HIS A 133 -6.50 8.30 -7.52
C HIS A 133 -7.14 7.21 -6.64
N ASP A 134 -6.43 6.73 -5.63
CA ASP A 134 -6.88 5.64 -4.75
C ASP A 134 -8.10 6.01 -3.90
N VAL A 135 -8.24 7.27 -3.50
CA VAL A 135 -9.41 7.79 -2.76
C VAL A 135 -10.73 7.57 -3.52
N ASN A 136 -10.69 7.51 -4.86
CA ASN A 136 -11.88 7.23 -5.67
C ASN A 136 -12.36 5.77 -5.54
N PHE A 137 -11.52 4.84 -5.08
CA PHE A 137 -11.87 3.41 -5.07
C PHE A 137 -12.02 2.83 -3.67
N ASP A 138 -11.60 3.54 -2.63
CA ASP A 138 -11.52 3.00 -1.27
C ASP A 138 -12.06 3.97 -0.21
N ARG A 139 -13.18 3.57 0.42
CA ARG A 139 -13.79 4.26 1.56
C ARG A 139 -12.95 4.10 2.84
N GLU A 140 -12.25 2.98 2.96
CA GLU A 140 -11.34 2.68 4.07
C GLU A 140 -9.93 3.17 3.79
N LEU A 141 -9.70 4.08 2.83
CA LEU A 141 -8.35 4.60 2.65
C LEU A 141 -7.91 5.38 3.90
N HIS A 142 -6.81 4.91 4.50
CA HIS A 142 -6.14 5.55 5.64
C HIS A 142 -4.67 5.17 5.66
N PHE A 143 -3.85 6.04 6.24
CA PHE A 143 -2.46 5.77 6.52
C PHE A 143 -2.37 4.68 7.57
N ARG A 144 -1.65 3.60 7.22
CA ARG A 144 -1.24 2.53 8.14
C ARG A 144 0.27 2.35 8.05
N PRO A 145 0.96 2.03 9.15
CA PRO A 145 2.33 1.55 9.09
C PRO A 145 2.39 0.29 8.21
N ASN A 146 3.01 0.40 7.03
CA ASN A 146 3.11 -0.72 6.10
C ASN A 146 4.18 -1.70 6.58
N MET A 147 3.78 -2.64 7.45
CA MET A 147 4.66 -3.67 8.01
C MET A 147 4.50 -5.03 7.32
N ASP A 148 3.63 -5.11 6.32
CA ASP A 148 3.29 -6.34 5.63
C ASP A 148 4.16 -6.61 4.40
N GLY A 149 4.27 -7.89 4.07
CA GLY A 149 4.99 -8.36 2.89
C GLY A 149 6.52 -8.19 2.94
N PRO A 150 7.21 -8.49 1.82
CA PRO A 150 8.68 -8.44 1.76
C PRO A 150 9.26 -7.05 2.06
N LYS A 151 8.56 -5.99 1.64
CA LYS A 151 8.97 -4.60 1.90
C LYS A 151 8.79 -4.21 3.37
N GLY A 152 7.68 -4.59 3.99
CA GLY A 152 7.44 -4.34 5.41
C GLY A 152 8.44 -5.09 6.31
N ARG A 153 8.76 -6.35 5.95
CA ARG A 153 9.84 -7.11 6.61
C ARG A 153 11.19 -6.42 6.49
N ALA A 154 11.60 -6.03 5.29
CA ALA A 154 12.86 -5.31 5.08
C ALA A 154 12.90 -3.96 5.85
N LYS A 155 11.78 -3.24 5.91
CA LYS A 155 11.68 -2.00 6.70
C LYS A 155 11.83 -2.26 8.21
N ARG A 156 11.23 -3.34 8.72
CA ARG A 156 11.36 -3.76 10.13
C ARG A 156 12.78 -4.19 10.47
N GLU A 157 13.42 -4.96 9.59
CA GLU A 157 14.81 -5.37 9.74
C GLU A 157 15.75 -4.15 9.76
N ALA A 158 15.55 -3.19 8.85
CA ALA A 158 16.31 -1.94 8.84
C ALA A 158 16.08 -1.10 10.11
N TYR A 159 14.82 -0.99 10.58
CA TYR A 159 14.47 -0.31 11.83
C TYR A 159 15.19 -0.93 13.02
N ASN A 160 15.08 -2.26 13.19
CA ASN A 160 15.72 -2.97 14.29
C ASN A 160 17.25 -2.84 14.21
N GLY A 161 17.83 -3.02 13.01
CA GLY A 161 19.26 -2.90 12.79
C GLY A 161 19.81 -1.50 13.13
N TYR A 162 19.04 -0.43 12.88
CA TYR A 162 19.42 0.92 13.27
C TYR A 162 19.55 1.06 14.80
N TRP A 163 18.56 0.60 15.56
CA TRP A 163 18.59 0.70 17.03
C TRP A 163 19.61 -0.24 17.69
N PHE A 164 19.85 -1.42 17.12
CA PHE A 164 20.99 -2.24 17.52
C PHE A 164 22.32 -1.51 17.30
N ALA A 165 22.46 -0.79 16.19
CA ALA A 165 23.67 -0.02 15.91
C ALA A 165 23.85 1.19 16.85
N ILE A 166 22.76 1.85 17.26
CA ILE A 166 22.81 2.90 18.30
C ILE A 166 23.28 2.32 19.64
N THR A 167 22.76 1.16 20.04
CA THR A 167 23.18 0.47 21.27
C THR A 167 24.68 0.20 21.24
N ALA A 168 25.16 -0.41 20.16
CA ALA A 168 26.59 -0.70 19.96
C ALA A 168 27.46 0.57 19.94
N GLU A 169 26.96 1.68 19.37
CA GLU A 169 27.66 2.97 19.35
C GLU A 169 27.75 3.58 20.77
N LEU A 170 26.70 3.48 21.60
CA LEU A 170 26.71 3.92 22.99
C LEU A 170 27.63 3.05 23.88
N ASP A 171 27.62 1.72 23.68
CA ASP A 171 28.54 0.80 24.38
C ASP A 171 29.99 1.13 24.07
N LEU A 172 30.29 1.40 22.79
CA LEU A 172 31.61 1.79 22.35
C LEU A 172 32.05 3.11 23.00
N TYR A 173 31.17 4.13 23.10
CA TYR A 173 31.50 5.36 23.83
C TYR A 173 31.81 5.09 25.30
N GLY A 174 30.99 4.28 25.98
CA GLY A 174 31.22 3.89 27.38
C GLY A 174 32.57 3.22 27.58
N TRP A 175 32.93 2.26 26.72
CA TRP A 175 34.23 1.57 26.76
C TRP A 175 35.41 2.53 26.50
N MET A 176 35.26 3.43 25.52
CA MET A 176 36.30 4.41 25.18
C MET A 176 36.55 5.41 26.31
N LEU A 177 35.50 5.84 27.01
CA LEU A 177 35.63 6.67 28.20
C LEU A 177 36.34 5.94 29.34
N GLN A 178 36.02 4.66 29.57
CA GLN A 178 36.68 3.83 30.59
C GLN A 178 38.17 3.60 30.28
N THR A 179 38.53 3.44 29.02
CA THR A 179 39.91 3.24 28.55
C THR A 179 40.67 4.56 28.34
N SER A 180 40.07 5.71 28.68
CA SER A 180 40.68 7.04 28.54
C SER A 180 41.10 7.36 27.10
N ALA A 181 40.31 6.95 26.11
CA ALA A 181 40.53 7.28 24.72
C ALA A 181 40.44 8.80 24.48
N SER A 182 41.11 9.29 23.43
CA SER A 182 41.05 10.71 23.06
C SER A 182 39.67 11.09 22.51
N ALA A 183 39.27 12.35 22.71
CA ALA A 183 38.02 12.89 22.15
C ALA A 183 37.97 12.79 20.60
N GLU A 184 39.13 12.89 19.93
CA GLU A 184 39.24 12.70 18.49
C GLU A 184 38.87 11.28 18.07
N MET A 185 39.26 10.26 18.85
CA MET A 185 38.91 8.88 18.57
C MET A 185 37.41 8.63 18.73
N ILE A 186 36.80 9.23 19.78
CA ILE A 186 35.34 9.14 19.99
C ILE A 186 34.61 9.75 18.79
N ARG A 187 35.06 10.91 18.28
CA ARG A 187 34.48 11.57 17.10
C ARG A 187 34.54 10.73 15.84
N LEU A 188 35.62 9.98 15.61
CA LEU A 188 35.72 9.07 14.46
C LEU A 188 34.69 7.92 14.52
N CYS A 189 34.20 7.60 15.72
CA CYS A 189 33.19 6.57 15.93
C CYS A 189 31.75 7.11 15.88
N GLN A 190 31.56 8.43 15.85
CA GLN A 190 30.25 9.08 15.76
C GLN A 190 29.64 8.88 14.37
N LYS A 191 28.61 8.02 14.29
CA LYS A 191 27.95 7.68 13.01
C LYS A 191 26.47 8.05 13.01
N ARG A 192 25.70 7.66 14.03
CA ARG A 192 24.24 7.75 14.01
C ARG A 192 23.68 8.66 15.10
N VAL A 193 24.29 8.62 16.28
CA VAL A 193 23.81 9.40 17.45
C VAL A 193 23.70 10.90 17.15
N PRO A 194 24.66 11.56 16.47
CA PRO A 194 24.52 12.99 16.17
C PRO A 194 23.33 13.29 15.25
N THR A 195 23.16 12.52 14.17
CA THR A 195 22.05 12.70 13.21
C THR A 195 20.70 12.36 13.82
N MET A 196 20.65 11.43 14.77
CA MET A 196 19.45 11.11 15.55
C MET A 196 18.97 12.33 16.34
N PHE A 197 19.85 12.99 17.09
CA PHE A 197 19.50 14.20 17.86
C PHE A 197 19.07 15.37 16.96
N ASP A 198 19.77 15.60 15.84
CA ASP A 198 19.32 16.57 14.82
C ASP A 198 17.88 16.25 14.37
N THR A 199 17.61 14.98 14.08
CA THR A 199 16.30 14.55 13.60
C THR A 199 15.20 14.71 14.66
N ILE A 200 15.47 14.38 15.93
CA ILE A 200 14.53 14.60 17.03
C ILE A 200 14.20 16.10 17.13
N SER A 201 15.22 16.97 17.14
CA SER A 201 15.05 18.42 17.21
C SER A 201 14.22 18.96 16.03
N GLU A 202 14.54 18.53 14.80
CA GLU A 202 13.80 18.91 13.60
C GLU A 202 12.33 18.48 13.62
N ILE A 203 12.05 17.27 14.09
CA ILE A 203 10.67 16.76 14.20
C ILE A 203 9.93 17.53 15.29
N LEU A 204 10.52 17.71 16.47
CA LEU A 204 9.89 18.44 17.59
C LEU A 204 9.53 19.85 17.18
N LYS A 205 10.44 20.60 16.53
CA LYS A 205 10.14 21.95 16.02
C LYS A 205 9.02 22.00 14.99
N SER A 206 8.74 20.89 14.30
CA SER A 206 7.60 20.80 13.38
C SER A 206 6.27 20.53 14.09
N VAL A 207 6.31 20.04 15.33
CA VAL A 207 5.13 19.69 16.13
C VAL A 207 4.85 20.73 17.21
N VAL A 208 5.86 21.36 17.80
CA VAL A 208 5.67 22.38 18.84
C VAL A 208 5.47 23.78 18.24
N PRO A 209 4.75 24.67 18.94
CA PRO A 209 4.60 26.06 18.52
C PRO A 209 5.94 26.82 18.47
N GLU A 210 5.96 27.95 17.75
CA GLU A 210 7.18 28.74 17.54
C GLU A 210 7.85 29.23 18.83
N TRP A 211 7.08 29.48 19.90
CA TRP A 211 7.61 29.97 21.17
C TRP A 211 8.39 28.91 21.98
N ASP A 212 8.14 27.62 21.74
CA ASP A 212 8.85 26.52 22.42
C ASP A 212 10.08 26.04 21.62
N GLN A 213 10.20 26.42 20.35
CA GLN A 213 11.35 26.04 19.51
C GLN A 213 12.72 26.48 20.06
N PRO A 214 12.89 27.68 20.66
CA PRO A 214 14.14 28.06 21.30
C PRO A 214 14.54 27.14 22.46
N ALA A 215 13.56 26.63 23.22
CA ALA A 215 13.82 25.69 24.30
C ALA A 215 14.28 24.33 23.76
N VAL A 216 13.71 23.89 22.64
CA VAL A 216 14.16 22.69 21.90
C VAL A 216 15.59 22.84 21.41
N ASP A 217 15.92 23.99 20.83
CA ASP A 217 17.29 24.30 20.39
C ASP A 217 18.30 24.22 21.54
N GLN A 218 17.94 24.71 22.72
CA GLN A 218 18.83 24.72 23.87
C GLN A 218 19.06 23.32 24.47
N HIS A 219 18.02 22.50 24.60
CA HIS A 219 18.10 21.21 25.29
C HIS A 219 18.53 20.06 24.38
N LEU A 220 18.36 20.21 23.05
CA LEU A 220 18.77 19.23 22.05
C LEU A 220 19.81 19.79 21.07
N ASP A 221 20.64 20.73 21.52
CA ASP A 221 21.80 21.18 20.74
C ASP A 221 22.76 19.98 20.55
N LYS A 222 22.79 19.46 19.32
CA LYS A 222 23.65 18.35 18.92
C LYS A 222 25.11 18.57 19.35
N LEU A 223 25.67 19.77 19.16
CA LEU A 223 27.07 20.01 19.48
C LEU A 223 27.31 19.90 20.98
N MET A 224 26.38 20.41 21.78
CA MET A 224 26.47 20.33 23.24
C MET A 224 26.30 18.90 23.74
N VAL A 225 25.26 18.20 23.28
CA VAL A 225 24.99 16.80 23.66
C VAL A 225 26.17 15.89 23.28
N MET A 226 26.71 16.03 22.07
CA MET A 226 27.87 15.22 21.65
C MET A 226 29.13 15.56 22.47
N GLN A 227 29.33 16.82 22.86
CA GLN A 227 30.45 17.19 23.75
C GLN A 227 30.28 16.62 25.17
N GLU A 228 29.07 16.54 25.68
CA GLU A 228 28.79 15.92 26.97
C GLU A 228 29.01 14.41 26.93
N ILE A 229 28.66 13.75 25.82
CA ILE A 229 28.96 12.33 25.57
C ILE A 229 30.48 12.12 25.50
N GLU A 230 31.21 12.96 24.76
CA GLU A 230 32.69 12.92 24.66
C GLU A 230 33.38 13.03 26.01
N LYS A 231 32.75 13.68 26.99
CA LYS A 231 33.28 13.88 28.35
C LYS A 231 32.70 12.90 29.38
N GLY A 232 31.73 12.06 28.99
CA GLY A 232 31.05 11.13 29.90
C GLY A 232 30.14 11.81 30.93
N VAL A 233 29.64 13.01 30.66
CA VAL A 233 28.78 13.80 31.57
C VAL A 233 27.35 13.97 31.05
N CYS A 234 27.01 13.37 29.91
CA CYS A 234 25.68 13.48 29.31
C CYS A 234 24.62 12.80 30.16
N ASP A 235 23.59 13.56 30.53
CA ASP A 235 22.45 13.07 31.33
C ASP A 235 21.25 12.79 30.43
N PHE A 236 21.17 11.56 29.92
CA PHE A 236 20.02 11.10 29.14
C PHE A 236 18.70 11.15 29.93
N VAL A 237 18.74 11.02 31.26
CA VAL A 237 17.53 11.02 32.10
C VAL A 237 16.94 12.41 32.14
N ASN A 238 17.76 13.44 32.33
CA ASN A 238 17.32 14.83 32.30
C ASN A 238 16.72 15.21 30.93
N ILE A 239 17.40 14.84 29.83
CA ILE A 239 16.89 15.05 28.47
C ILE A 239 15.52 14.36 28.31
N ALA A 240 15.37 13.11 28.76
CA ALA A 240 14.12 12.36 28.67
C ALA A 240 12.99 12.96 29.51
N GLU A 241 13.27 13.41 30.74
CA GLU A 241 12.29 14.06 31.61
C GLU A 241 11.81 15.40 31.04
N TRP A 242 12.75 16.21 30.52
CA TRP A 242 12.42 17.47 29.86
C TRP A 242 11.59 17.23 28.59
N LEU A 243 11.99 16.26 27.76
CA LEU A 243 11.21 15.84 26.59
C LEU A 243 9.81 15.40 26.99
N ALA A 244 9.68 14.58 28.04
CA ALA A 244 8.39 14.12 28.51
C ALA A 244 7.48 15.27 28.93
N LYS A 245 8.02 16.27 29.64
CA LYS A 245 7.27 17.47 30.00
C LYS A 245 6.80 18.23 28.76
N LEU A 246 7.70 18.52 27.83
CA LEU A 246 7.35 19.22 26.58
C LEU A 246 6.29 18.46 25.78
N LEU A 247 6.45 17.15 25.65
CA LEU A 247 5.50 16.31 24.91
C LEU A 247 4.12 16.31 25.59
N LYS A 248 4.04 16.14 26.90
CA LYS A 248 2.77 16.16 27.64
C LYS A 248 2.06 17.52 27.59
N GLU A 249 2.81 18.62 27.51
CA GLU A 249 2.26 19.97 27.40
C GLU A 249 1.61 20.24 26.03
N HIS A 250 2.14 19.66 24.95
CA HIS A 250 1.66 19.91 23.58
C HIS A 250 0.93 18.74 22.92
N CYS A 251 0.85 17.58 23.57
CA CYS A 251 0.21 16.37 23.03
C CYS A 251 -1.14 16.05 23.69
N ALA A 252 -1.88 15.12 23.08
CA ALA A 252 -3.10 14.59 23.66
C ALA A 252 -2.80 13.71 24.90
N PRO A 253 -3.55 13.84 26.00
CA PRO A 253 -3.30 13.13 27.27
C PRO A 253 -3.23 11.60 27.16
N MET A 254 -3.89 11.01 26.16
CA MET A 254 -3.87 9.56 25.92
C MET A 254 -2.49 9.01 25.60
N ARG A 255 -1.51 9.86 25.23
CA ARG A 255 -0.15 9.45 24.89
C ARG A 255 0.83 9.53 26.07
N ASP A 256 0.39 10.06 27.21
CA ASP A 256 1.25 10.25 28.39
C ASP A 256 1.83 8.93 28.88
N ASP A 257 1.06 7.83 28.83
CA ASP A 257 1.51 6.48 29.19
C ASP A 257 2.66 5.98 28.30
N MET A 258 2.69 6.37 27.02
CA MET A 258 3.78 6.01 26.11
C MET A 258 5.03 6.84 26.42
N VAL A 259 4.85 8.13 26.67
CA VAL A 259 5.93 9.05 27.06
C VAL A 259 6.54 8.63 28.39
N ASP A 260 5.74 8.19 29.36
CA ASP A 260 6.25 7.72 30.66
C ASP A 260 7.05 6.43 30.55
N LYS A 261 6.70 5.54 29.62
CA LYS A 261 7.50 4.35 29.31
C LYS A 261 8.87 4.71 28.76
N VAL A 262 8.98 5.73 27.90
CA VAL A 262 10.25 6.24 27.38
C VAL A 262 11.17 6.64 28.54
N VAL A 263 10.68 7.50 29.45
CA VAL A 263 11.45 7.94 30.63
C VAL A 263 11.80 6.74 31.51
N GLY A 264 10.85 5.83 31.74
CA GLY A 264 11.06 4.64 32.56
C GLY A 264 12.14 3.68 32.03
N LYS A 265 12.27 3.54 30.70
CA LYS A 265 13.36 2.77 30.07
C LYS A 265 14.69 3.51 30.22
N ILE A 266 14.75 4.79 29.84
CA ILE A 266 16.00 5.58 29.89
C ILE A 266 16.58 5.65 31.33
N ARG A 267 15.73 5.74 32.36
CA ARG A 267 16.15 5.72 33.78
C ARG A 267 16.93 4.46 34.19
N ARG A 268 16.81 3.35 33.48
CA ARG A 268 17.56 2.11 33.79
C ARG A 268 19.05 2.25 33.48
N GLY A 269 19.43 3.21 32.63
CA GLY A 269 20.81 3.68 32.48
C GLY A 269 21.77 2.78 31.70
N THR A 270 21.35 1.62 31.19
CA THR A 270 22.17 0.84 30.26
C THR A 270 21.98 1.34 28.83
N SER A 271 22.99 1.16 27.97
CA SER A 271 22.96 1.46 26.54
C SER A 271 21.73 0.86 25.84
N GLU A 272 21.40 -0.40 26.17
CA GLU A 272 20.24 -1.13 25.65
C GLU A 272 18.93 -0.42 26.01
N TRP A 273 18.71 -0.10 27.29
CA TRP A 273 17.48 0.56 27.74
C TRP A 273 17.38 2.02 27.26
N ILE A 274 18.51 2.73 27.14
CA ILE A 274 18.55 4.07 26.57
C ILE A 274 18.17 4.02 25.08
N SER A 275 18.77 3.10 24.32
CA SER A 275 18.48 2.92 22.90
C SER A 275 17.01 2.50 22.67
N GLU A 276 16.49 1.58 23.48
CA GLU A 276 15.08 1.17 23.40
C GLU A 276 14.13 2.32 23.78
N GLY A 277 14.46 3.11 24.80
CA GLY A 277 13.69 4.30 25.17
C GLY A 277 13.71 5.38 24.09
N LEU A 278 14.84 5.61 23.43
CA LEU A 278 14.94 6.50 22.26
C LEU A 278 14.16 5.94 21.06
N GLY A 279 14.15 4.62 20.87
CA GLY A 279 13.32 3.95 19.87
C GLY A 279 11.82 4.16 20.11
N ASP A 280 11.39 4.00 21.36
CA ASP A 280 10.02 4.31 21.78
C ASP A 280 9.68 5.78 21.59
N LEU A 281 10.62 6.71 21.86
CA LEU A 281 10.43 8.14 21.61
C LEU A 281 10.16 8.40 20.13
N PHE A 282 10.89 7.77 19.22
CA PHE A 282 10.61 7.85 17.79
C PHE A 282 9.21 7.31 17.45
N GLY A 283 8.78 6.22 18.09
CA GLY A 283 7.41 5.72 17.97
C GLY A 283 6.37 6.73 18.46
N VAL A 284 6.64 7.44 19.56
CA VAL A 284 5.79 8.54 20.06
C VAL A 284 5.76 9.69 19.05
N LEU A 285 6.91 10.12 18.52
CA LEU A 285 6.99 11.19 17.52
C LEU A 285 6.27 10.83 16.21
N GLU A 286 6.31 9.56 15.79
CA GLU A 286 5.51 9.04 14.67
C GLU A 286 4.01 9.17 14.94
N ALA A 287 3.59 8.73 16.12
CA ALA A 287 2.21 8.83 16.57
C ALA A 287 1.75 10.29 16.78
N MET A 288 2.68 11.22 17.03
CA MET A 288 2.37 12.63 17.28
C MET A 288 2.00 13.41 16.03
N LYS A 289 2.74 13.27 14.91
CA LYS A 289 2.37 13.99 13.67
C LYS A 289 1.11 13.44 13.03
N LEU A 290 0.77 12.20 13.36
CA LEU A 290 -0.53 11.63 13.11
C LEU A 290 -1.64 12.29 13.92
N VAL A 291 -1.42 13.20 14.89
CA VAL A 291 -2.48 13.78 15.74
C VAL A 291 -2.17 15.23 16.19
N GLN A 292 -2.10 16.18 15.25
CA GLN A 292 -2.13 17.60 15.58
C GLN A 292 -3.43 18.30 15.13
N PHE A 293 -4.17 18.83 16.11
CA PHE A 293 -5.51 19.46 16.11
C PHE A 293 -6.70 18.58 16.55
N ILE A 294 -6.84 18.44 17.88
CA ILE A 294 -8.17 18.46 18.52
C ILE A 294 -8.05 19.38 19.74
N PHE A 295 -8.24 20.68 19.55
CA PHE A 295 -8.63 21.62 20.61
C PHE A 295 -9.33 22.84 20.00
N VAL A 296 -10.48 22.63 19.34
CA VAL A 296 -11.57 23.62 19.32
C VAL A 296 -12.90 22.84 19.25
N PHE A 297 -13.77 23.07 20.24
CA PHE A 297 -15.13 22.55 20.45
C PHE A 297 -15.30 21.30 21.36
N PRO A 298 -15.95 21.47 22.53
CA PRO A 298 -16.50 20.38 23.31
C PRO A 298 -17.95 20.11 22.86
N VAL A 299 -18.22 18.92 22.34
CA VAL A 299 -19.57 18.35 22.38
C VAL A 299 -19.45 16.87 22.75
N GLU A 300 -20.34 16.49 23.66
CA GLU A 300 -20.40 15.30 24.49
C GLU A 300 -20.44 13.96 23.73
N CYS A 301 -19.75 12.98 24.33
CA CYS A 301 -20.01 11.53 24.36
C CYS A 301 -20.10 10.74 23.03
N ASP A 302 -19.12 9.85 22.81
CA ASP A 302 -19.34 8.42 23.14
C ASP A 302 -18.03 7.61 23.07
N GLU A 303 -17.82 6.80 24.10
CA GLU A 303 -16.76 5.80 24.23
C GLU A 303 -16.99 4.64 23.25
N ALA A 304 -16.41 4.68 22.04
CA ALA A 304 -16.04 3.50 21.23
C ALA A 304 -15.48 3.92 19.86
N ASN A 305 -14.24 4.41 19.81
CA ASN A 305 -13.26 3.93 18.83
C ASN A 305 -11.93 4.66 19.00
N ASN A 306 -10.91 3.85 19.26
CA ASN A 306 -9.50 4.18 19.26
C ASN A 306 -8.97 4.46 17.84
N GLU A 307 -9.62 5.32 17.04
CA GLU A 307 -9.20 5.57 15.65
C GLU A 307 -9.61 6.97 15.14
N GLN A 308 -8.90 8.02 15.55
CA GLN A 308 -8.99 9.27 14.78
C GLN A 308 -7.65 10.01 14.74
N ASP A 309 -6.71 9.43 14.01
CA ASP A 309 -5.49 10.10 13.58
C ASP A 309 -5.84 11.32 12.70
N VAL A 310 -5.18 12.45 12.88
CA VAL A 310 -5.25 13.69 12.10
C VAL A 310 -5.02 13.49 10.62
N ALA A 311 -3.99 12.74 10.18
CA ALA A 311 -3.80 12.50 8.75
C ALA A 311 -4.98 11.69 8.15
N ASN A 312 -5.53 10.75 8.93
CA ASN A 312 -6.69 9.94 8.53
C ASN A 312 -8.00 10.74 8.59
N HIS A 313 -8.16 11.61 9.58
CA HIS A 313 -9.23 12.59 9.67
C HIS A 313 -9.15 13.58 8.50
N GLN A 314 -7.96 14.07 8.15
CA GLN A 314 -7.71 14.93 6.99
C GLN A 314 -8.13 14.24 5.70
N ILE A 315 -7.73 12.98 5.46
CA ILE A 315 -8.22 12.22 4.30
C ILE A 315 -9.75 12.11 4.33
N ARG A 316 -10.36 11.74 5.47
CA ARG A 316 -11.82 11.59 5.59
C ARG A 316 -12.55 12.91 5.28
N HIS A 317 -12.05 14.03 5.78
CA HIS A 317 -12.63 15.36 5.59
C HIS A 317 -12.41 15.92 4.18
N LEU A 318 -11.22 15.71 3.61
CA LEU A 318 -10.87 16.18 2.27
C LEU A 318 -11.42 15.29 1.15
N ARG A 319 -11.87 14.07 1.46
CA ARG A 319 -12.27 13.04 0.47
C ARG A 319 -13.21 13.59 -0.60
N ALA A 320 -14.27 14.30 -0.23
CA ALA A 320 -15.21 14.87 -1.20
C ALA A 320 -14.55 15.84 -2.16
N LEU A 321 -13.69 16.73 -1.63
CA LEU A 321 -12.95 17.70 -2.42
C LEU A 321 -11.94 17.02 -3.34
N LEU A 322 -11.21 16.01 -2.84
CA LEU A 322 -10.22 15.27 -3.61
C LEU A 322 -10.87 14.47 -4.76
N ILE A 323 -12.03 13.84 -4.51
CA ILE A 323 -12.78 13.09 -5.52
C ILE A 323 -13.26 14.03 -6.62
N GLU A 324 -13.95 15.13 -6.28
CA GLU A 324 -14.47 16.06 -7.29
C GLU A 324 -13.38 16.70 -8.16
N ASP A 325 -12.21 17.01 -7.60
CA ASP A 325 -11.07 17.57 -8.35
C ASP A 325 -10.16 16.50 -9.00
N THR A 326 -10.47 15.20 -8.88
CA THR A 326 -9.57 14.13 -9.34
C THR A 326 -9.22 14.25 -10.82
N ILE A 327 -10.22 14.44 -11.70
CA ILE A 327 -9.99 14.50 -13.15
C ILE A 327 -9.07 15.67 -13.51
N ASN A 328 -9.39 16.87 -13.03
CA ASN A 328 -8.63 18.08 -13.34
C ASN A 328 -7.16 17.97 -12.86
N PHE A 329 -6.96 17.45 -11.66
CA PHE A 329 -5.64 17.17 -11.12
C PHE A 329 -4.89 16.12 -11.96
N GLU A 330 -5.49 14.97 -12.22
CA GLU A 330 -4.86 13.88 -12.96
C GLU A 330 -4.48 14.31 -14.37
N GLN A 331 -5.36 15.04 -15.07
CA GLN A 331 -5.08 15.58 -16.40
C GLN A 331 -3.83 16.47 -16.39
N THR A 332 -3.74 17.42 -15.46
CA THR A 332 -2.57 18.31 -15.30
C THR A 332 -1.30 17.52 -14.97
N TYR A 333 -1.41 16.54 -14.08
CA TYR A 333 -0.31 15.66 -13.69
C TYR A 333 0.20 14.80 -14.86
N HIS A 334 -0.70 14.19 -15.63
CA HIS A 334 -0.36 13.32 -16.74
C HIS A 334 0.22 14.09 -17.92
N VAL A 335 -0.35 15.24 -18.29
CA VAL A 335 0.20 16.12 -19.35
C VAL A 335 1.64 16.52 -19.03
N SER A 336 1.92 16.92 -17.79
CA SER A 336 3.27 17.26 -17.34
C SER A 336 4.27 16.10 -17.47
N ARG A 337 3.81 14.85 -17.29
CA ARG A 337 4.63 13.64 -17.45
C ARG A 337 4.77 13.19 -18.91
N MET A 338 3.76 13.45 -19.75
CA MET A 338 3.84 13.23 -21.20
C MET A 338 4.92 14.10 -21.83
N LEU A 339 4.98 15.39 -21.44
CA LEU A 339 6.04 16.31 -21.88
C LEU A 339 7.45 15.81 -21.50
N ARG A 340 7.57 15.09 -20.38
CA ARG A 340 8.81 14.46 -19.91
C ARG A 340 9.07 13.08 -20.55
N LYS A 341 8.31 12.69 -21.57
CA LYS A 341 8.42 11.41 -22.31
C LYS A 341 8.33 10.17 -21.41
N ARG A 342 7.49 10.21 -20.38
CA ARG A 342 7.34 9.12 -19.40
C ARG A 342 6.22 8.11 -19.75
N TYR A 343 5.56 8.28 -20.89
CA TYR A 343 4.47 7.41 -21.35
C TYR A 343 4.68 7.02 -22.81
N ASP A 344 4.39 5.76 -23.16
CA ASP A 344 4.22 5.35 -24.56
C ASP A 344 2.81 5.67 -25.08
N ILE A 345 2.65 6.91 -25.54
CA ILE A 345 1.37 7.43 -26.04
C ILE A 345 0.95 6.77 -27.35
N LYS A 346 1.92 6.41 -28.20
CA LYS A 346 1.66 5.71 -29.46
C LYS A 346 1.06 4.34 -29.21
N TYR A 347 1.63 3.59 -28.27
CA TYR A 347 1.07 2.31 -27.87
C TYR A 347 -0.35 2.45 -27.32
N ALA A 348 -0.57 3.40 -26.41
CA ALA A 348 -1.89 3.64 -25.82
C ALA A 348 -2.96 3.97 -26.87
N ARG A 349 -2.62 4.82 -27.85
CA ARG A 349 -3.52 5.19 -28.95
C ARG A 349 -3.78 4.02 -29.91
N SER A 350 -2.74 3.28 -30.28
CA SER A 350 -2.85 2.09 -31.12
C SER A 350 -3.75 1.03 -30.47
N TRP A 351 -3.56 0.78 -29.17
CA TRP A 351 -4.37 -0.12 -28.36
C TRP A 351 -5.86 0.27 -28.40
N TYR A 352 -6.17 1.56 -28.21
CA TYR A 352 -7.54 2.07 -28.27
C TYR A 352 -8.16 1.92 -29.67
N LEU A 353 -7.44 2.33 -30.71
CA LEU A 353 -7.93 2.28 -32.09
C LEU A 353 -8.17 0.83 -32.56
N GLU A 354 -7.32 -0.11 -32.15
CA GLU A 354 -7.52 -1.53 -32.45
C GLU A 354 -8.77 -2.08 -31.74
N GLY A 355 -9.00 -1.69 -30.49
CA GLY A 355 -10.23 -1.98 -29.77
C GLY A 355 -11.49 -1.50 -30.50
N LYS A 356 -11.47 -0.26 -30.98
CA LYS A 356 -12.55 0.35 -31.77
C LYS A 356 -12.79 -0.40 -33.08
N LYS A 357 -11.74 -0.78 -33.81
CA LYS A 357 -11.83 -1.59 -35.04
C LYS A 357 -12.44 -2.97 -34.76
N ASN A 358 -12.05 -3.62 -33.68
CA ASN A 358 -12.57 -4.94 -33.31
C ASN A 358 -14.07 -4.90 -32.96
N LEU A 359 -14.55 -3.81 -32.37
CA LEU A 359 -15.98 -3.61 -32.16
C LEU A 359 -16.74 -3.42 -33.48
N GLN A 360 -16.18 -2.70 -34.45
CA GLN A 360 -16.80 -2.48 -35.77
C GLN A 360 -16.95 -3.76 -36.60
N ARG A 361 -16.12 -4.78 -36.36
CA ARG A 361 -16.21 -6.09 -37.01
C ARG A 361 -17.40 -6.94 -36.51
N ILE A 362 -18.06 -6.53 -35.43
CA ILE A 362 -19.23 -7.23 -34.87
C ILE A 362 -20.50 -6.62 -35.50
N PRO A 363 -21.28 -7.36 -36.31
CA PRO A 363 -22.54 -6.86 -36.86
C PRO A 363 -23.56 -6.74 -35.73
N LEU A 364 -24.00 -5.52 -35.41
CA LEU A 364 -25.03 -5.28 -34.39
C LEU A 364 -26.18 -4.44 -34.93
N THR A 365 -27.39 -4.90 -34.64
CA THR A 365 -28.73 -4.47 -35.11
C THR A 365 -29.27 -3.20 -34.43
N ALA A 366 -28.43 -2.38 -33.80
CA ALA A 366 -28.88 -1.14 -33.15
C ALA A 366 -27.95 0.03 -33.49
N SER A 367 -28.56 1.19 -33.73
CA SER A 367 -27.88 2.47 -33.90
C SER A 367 -27.29 2.90 -32.55
N TRP A 368 -25.97 2.85 -32.41
CA TRP A 368 -25.26 3.22 -31.18
C TRP A 368 -24.80 4.69 -31.26
N PRO A 369 -25.13 5.57 -30.29
CA PRO A 369 -24.84 7.00 -30.38
C PRO A 369 -23.37 7.42 -30.17
N ASN A 370 -22.53 6.62 -29.49
CA ASN A 370 -21.11 6.95 -29.23
C ASN A 370 -20.23 5.69 -29.29
N ARG A 371 -19.56 5.49 -30.43
CA ARG A 371 -18.71 4.31 -30.68
C ARG A 371 -17.34 4.37 -30.01
N ASP A 372 -16.94 5.52 -29.46
CA ASP A 372 -15.60 5.75 -28.92
C ASP A 372 -15.44 5.09 -27.55
N VAL A 373 -16.33 5.42 -26.62
CA VAL A 373 -16.32 4.82 -25.27
C VAL A 373 -16.54 3.31 -25.34
N GLU A 374 -17.44 2.84 -26.20
CA GLU A 374 -17.72 1.41 -26.36
C GLU A 374 -16.51 0.65 -26.91
N GLY A 375 -15.80 1.26 -27.87
CA GLY A 375 -14.53 0.73 -28.40
C GLY A 375 -13.48 0.61 -27.30
N PHE A 376 -13.35 1.63 -26.46
CA PHE A 376 -12.46 1.63 -25.29
C PHE A 376 -12.83 0.56 -24.26
N VAL A 377 -14.09 0.50 -23.84
CA VAL A 377 -14.55 -0.48 -22.84
C VAL A 377 -14.39 -1.91 -23.37
N SER A 378 -14.64 -2.14 -24.66
CA SER A 378 -14.38 -3.43 -25.30
C SER A 378 -12.90 -3.80 -25.31
N ALA A 379 -12.00 -2.82 -25.55
CA ALA A 379 -10.55 -3.01 -25.50
C ALA A 379 -10.06 -3.33 -24.08
N LEU A 380 -10.56 -2.59 -23.08
CA LEU A 380 -10.28 -2.82 -21.67
C LEU A 380 -10.71 -4.21 -21.25
N TYR A 381 -11.96 -4.58 -21.52
CA TYR A 381 -12.47 -5.91 -21.18
C TYR A 381 -11.66 -7.02 -21.86
N GLN A 382 -11.32 -6.86 -23.15
CA GLN A 382 -10.47 -7.81 -23.87
C GLN A 382 -9.10 -7.98 -23.21
N SER A 383 -8.50 -6.87 -22.77
CA SER A 383 -7.18 -6.86 -22.11
C SER A 383 -7.21 -7.50 -20.71
N LEU A 384 -8.39 -7.68 -20.13
CA LEU A 384 -8.62 -8.31 -18.82
C LEU A 384 -8.97 -9.80 -18.93
N LEU A 385 -9.28 -10.32 -20.12
CA LEU A 385 -9.59 -11.74 -20.30
C LEU A 385 -8.35 -12.61 -20.06
N PRO A 386 -8.54 -13.85 -19.55
CA PRO A 386 -7.45 -14.81 -19.41
C PRO A 386 -6.82 -15.10 -20.79
N ASP A 387 -5.51 -15.35 -20.79
CA ASP A 387 -4.70 -15.60 -22.00
C ASP A 387 -4.61 -14.43 -22.99
N SER A 388 -5.11 -13.24 -22.64
CA SER A 388 -4.89 -12.04 -23.44
C SER A 388 -3.39 -11.72 -23.53
N THR A 389 -2.85 -11.71 -24.74
CA THR A 389 -1.50 -11.22 -25.03
C THR A 389 -1.42 -9.69 -25.11
N ILE A 390 -2.58 -9.02 -25.05
CA ILE A 390 -2.67 -7.56 -25.11
C ILE A 390 -2.22 -7.00 -23.76
N ALA A 391 -1.07 -6.30 -23.77
CA ALA A 391 -0.61 -5.54 -22.63
C ALA A 391 -1.48 -4.29 -22.42
N LEU A 392 -1.71 -3.93 -21.16
CA LEU A 392 -2.39 -2.68 -20.84
C LEU A 392 -1.40 -1.51 -21.03
N PRO A 393 -1.80 -0.39 -21.66
CA PRO A 393 -0.94 0.77 -21.81
C PRO A 393 -0.52 1.40 -20.48
N ASP A 394 0.58 2.16 -20.50
CA ASP A 394 1.09 2.89 -19.32
C ASP A 394 0.09 3.90 -18.74
N THR A 395 -0.94 4.28 -19.48
CA THR A 395 -2.03 5.13 -18.99
C THR A 395 -2.76 4.49 -17.80
N PHE A 396 -2.70 3.17 -17.65
CA PHE A 396 -3.29 2.42 -16.54
C PHE A 396 -2.31 2.18 -15.37
N LEU A 397 -1.18 2.89 -15.30
CA LEU A 397 -0.16 2.66 -14.26
C LEU A 397 -0.72 2.75 -12.83
N LEU A 398 -1.62 3.71 -12.56
CA LEU A 398 -2.25 3.90 -11.25
C LEU A 398 -3.27 2.78 -10.91
N ASP A 399 -3.84 2.13 -11.93
CA ASP A 399 -4.82 1.04 -11.81
C ASP A 399 -4.22 -0.37 -11.94
N SER A 400 -2.91 -0.48 -12.18
CA SER A 400 -2.24 -1.74 -12.54
C SER A 400 -2.53 -2.90 -11.56
N ASP A 401 -2.48 -2.64 -10.25
CA ASP A 401 -2.82 -3.64 -9.23
C ASP A 401 -4.31 -4.01 -9.23
N ARG A 402 -5.21 -3.05 -9.39
CA ARG A 402 -6.66 -3.29 -9.46
C ARG A 402 -7.03 -4.12 -10.68
N LEU A 403 -6.46 -3.79 -11.84
CA LEU A 403 -6.67 -4.52 -13.09
C LEU A 403 -6.07 -5.94 -13.02
N ARG A 404 -4.93 -6.12 -12.34
CA ARG A 404 -4.36 -7.44 -12.07
C ARG A 404 -5.30 -8.30 -11.21
N LEU A 405 -5.89 -7.74 -10.16
CA LEU A 405 -6.88 -8.45 -9.34
C LEU A 405 -8.15 -8.76 -10.15
N LEU A 406 -8.62 -7.83 -10.99
CA LEU A 406 -9.76 -8.06 -11.87
C LEU A 406 -9.52 -9.16 -12.91
N ARG A 407 -8.30 -9.32 -13.42
CA ARG A 407 -7.93 -10.45 -14.30
C ARG A 407 -8.11 -11.79 -13.59
N VAL A 408 -7.62 -11.89 -12.35
CA VAL A 408 -7.81 -13.10 -11.52
C VAL A 408 -9.29 -13.35 -11.27
N ASP A 409 -10.04 -12.29 -10.99
CA ASP A 409 -11.47 -12.44 -10.70
C ASP A 409 -12.28 -12.88 -11.92
N LEU A 410 -11.97 -12.34 -13.10
CA LEU A 410 -12.58 -12.73 -14.38
C LEU A 410 -12.21 -14.16 -14.77
N ASP A 411 -10.95 -14.58 -14.60
CA ASP A 411 -10.53 -15.96 -14.84
C ASP A 411 -11.35 -16.93 -13.96
N ALA A 412 -11.52 -16.60 -12.69
CA ALA A 412 -12.35 -17.40 -11.78
C ALA A 412 -13.84 -17.45 -12.20
N LEU A 413 -14.41 -16.34 -12.69
CA LEU A 413 -15.79 -16.33 -13.22
C LEU A 413 -15.93 -17.21 -14.47
N ILE A 414 -14.94 -17.18 -15.36
CA ILE A 414 -14.91 -18.02 -16.57
C ILE A 414 -14.77 -19.49 -16.19
N ARG A 415 -13.91 -19.85 -15.24
CA ARG A 415 -13.79 -21.22 -14.72
C ARG A 415 -15.07 -21.70 -14.06
N GLU A 416 -15.73 -20.85 -13.28
CA GLU A 416 -17.04 -21.16 -12.70
C GLU A 416 -18.08 -21.48 -13.78
N ARG A 417 -18.08 -20.70 -14.87
CA ARG A 417 -18.96 -20.93 -16.02
C ARG A 417 -18.67 -22.28 -16.68
N ILE A 418 -17.39 -22.61 -16.91
CA ILE A 418 -16.96 -23.90 -17.46
C ILE A 418 -17.51 -25.05 -16.60
N CYS A 419 -17.40 -24.97 -15.28
CA CYS A 419 -17.93 -25.99 -14.37
C CYS A 419 -19.46 -26.12 -14.51
N CYS A 420 -20.20 -25.01 -14.58
CA CYS A 420 -21.65 -25.04 -14.74
C CYS A 420 -22.08 -25.64 -16.09
N ASP A 421 -21.38 -25.29 -17.17
CA ASP A 421 -21.66 -25.84 -18.51
C ASP A 421 -21.30 -27.34 -18.59
N LEU A 422 -20.29 -27.79 -17.85
CA LEU A 422 -19.97 -29.23 -17.72
C LEU A 422 -21.04 -29.99 -16.93
N LEU A 423 -21.58 -29.42 -15.84
CA LEU A 423 -22.71 -29.99 -15.12
C LEU A 423 -23.91 -30.21 -16.05
N ASP A 424 -24.23 -29.20 -16.87
CA ASP A 424 -25.27 -29.30 -17.89
C ASP A 424 -25.03 -30.46 -18.86
N GLN A 425 -23.80 -30.61 -19.36
CA GLN A 425 -23.44 -31.69 -20.27
C GLN A 425 -23.56 -33.06 -19.61
N MET A 426 -23.12 -33.20 -18.37
CA MET A 426 -23.18 -34.47 -17.63
C MET A 426 -24.62 -34.90 -17.34
N VAL A 427 -25.50 -33.97 -16.95
CA VAL A 427 -26.94 -34.24 -16.75
C VAL A 427 -27.63 -34.60 -18.07
N ARG A 428 -27.29 -33.90 -19.16
CA ARG A 428 -27.79 -34.19 -20.51
C ARG A 428 -27.38 -35.58 -21.01
N LYS A 429 -26.15 -36.03 -20.72
CA LYS A 429 -25.70 -37.39 -21.07
C LYS A 429 -26.52 -38.50 -20.39
N LYS A 430 -27.15 -38.21 -19.26
CA LYS A 430 -28.07 -39.13 -18.57
C LYS A 430 -29.53 -38.95 -19.01
N GLY A 431 -29.79 -38.14 -20.05
CA GLY A 431 -31.11 -37.95 -20.65
C GLY A 431 -32.01 -36.93 -19.94
N LYS A 432 -31.46 -36.09 -19.05
CA LYS A 432 -32.22 -35.06 -18.31
C LYS A 432 -31.74 -33.64 -18.62
N PHE A 433 -32.51 -32.65 -18.19
CA PHE A 433 -32.11 -31.25 -18.20
C PHE A 433 -31.78 -30.80 -16.79
N CYS A 434 -30.69 -30.05 -16.63
CA CYS A 434 -30.30 -29.51 -15.33
C CYS A 434 -31.20 -28.32 -14.95
N SER A 435 -31.87 -28.40 -13.81
CA SER A 435 -32.71 -27.31 -13.30
C SER A 435 -31.88 -26.09 -12.86
N ALA A 436 -32.49 -24.90 -12.88
CA ALA A 436 -31.86 -23.68 -12.40
C ALA A 436 -31.52 -23.75 -10.89
N ILE A 437 -32.31 -24.49 -10.12
CA ILE A 437 -32.10 -24.72 -8.69
C ILE A 437 -30.85 -25.58 -8.47
N ALA A 438 -30.67 -26.64 -9.26
CA ALA A 438 -29.49 -27.48 -9.19
C ALA A 438 -28.21 -26.69 -9.52
N LYS A 439 -28.22 -25.86 -10.57
CA LYS A 439 -27.10 -24.97 -10.91
C LYS A 439 -26.78 -23.97 -9.79
N SER A 440 -27.81 -23.35 -9.22
CA SER A 440 -27.63 -22.40 -8.10
C SER A 440 -27.06 -23.09 -6.86
N THR A 441 -27.48 -24.32 -6.59
CA THR A 441 -26.98 -25.11 -5.45
C THR A 441 -25.54 -25.54 -5.69
N PHE A 442 -25.23 -26.06 -6.88
CA PHE A 442 -23.86 -26.39 -7.27
C PHE A 442 -22.93 -25.17 -7.20
N LYS A 443 -23.36 -24.01 -7.71
CA LYS A 443 -22.58 -22.77 -7.62
C LYS A 443 -22.24 -22.41 -6.16
N LYS A 444 -23.17 -22.57 -5.22
CA LYS A 444 -22.90 -22.34 -3.79
C LYS A 444 -21.87 -23.32 -3.23
N ASP A 445 -22.03 -24.61 -3.52
CA ASP A 445 -21.12 -25.65 -3.05
C ASP A 445 -19.71 -25.49 -3.67
N LEU A 446 -19.64 -25.08 -4.94
CA LEU A 446 -18.40 -24.76 -5.64
C LEU A 446 -17.65 -23.59 -4.98
N GLN A 447 -18.37 -22.55 -4.53
CA GLN A 447 -17.73 -21.45 -3.79
C GLN A 447 -17.12 -21.93 -2.46
N VAL A 448 -17.76 -22.87 -1.77
CA VAL A 448 -17.20 -23.46 -0.53
C VAL A 448 -15.89 -24.20 -0.83
N ILE A 449 -15.88 -25.03 -1.88
CA ILE A 449 -14.69 -25.81 -2.29
C ILE A 449 -13.53 -24.89 -2.68
N ILE A 450 -13.81 -23.78 -3.38
CA ILE A 450 -12.79 -22.83 -3.81
C ILE A 450 -12.28 -21.98 -2.63
N CYS A 451 -13.15 -21.63 -1.67
CA CYS A 451 -12.80 -20.80 -0.52
C CYS A 451 -11.92 -21.51 0.53
N GLU A 452 -11.86 -22.86 0.55
CA GLU A 452 -10.98 -23.60 1.47
C GLU A 452 -9.50 -23.62 1.04
N GLY A 453 -9.18 -23.20 -0.19
CA GLY A 453 -7.81 -23.05 -0.67
C GLY A 453 -7.28 -21.64 -0.41
N ARG A 454 -6.25 -21.49 0.45
CA ARG A 454 -5.55 -20.22 0.74
C ARG A 454 -4.83 -19.60 -0.47
N ASN A 455 -5.08 -20.07 -1.69
CA ASN A 455 -4.51 -19.56 -2.92
C ASN A 455 -5.53 -19.67 -4.08
N PRO A 456 -6.09 -18.55 -4.58
CA PRO A 456 -7.09 -18.54 -5.66
C PRO A 456 -6.60 -19.11 -7.00
N ILE A 457 -5.32 -19.47 -7.09
CA ILE A 457 -4.64 -19.93 -8.31
C ILE A 457 -4.74 -21.45 -8.50
N LYS A 458 -5.07 -22.24 -7.46
CA LYS A 458 -5.09 -23.72 -7.57
C LYS A 458 -6.48 -24.27 -7.29
N TRP A 459 -7.34 -24.24 -8.31
CA TRP A 459 -8.61 -24.96 -8.29
C TRP A 459 -8.32 -26.45 -8.25
N ASP A 460 -8.73 -27.13 -7.18
CA ASP A 460 -8.57 -28.59 -7.08
C ASP A 460 -9.58 -29.29 -8.00
N ILE A 461 -9.11 -29.67 -9.19
CA ILE A 461 -9.92 -30.29 -10.24
C ILE A 461 -10.61 -31.54 -9.70
N HIS A 462 -9.94 -32.36 -8.89
CA HIS A 462 -10.50 -33.62 -8.41
C HIS A 462 -11.68 -33.40 -7.46
N SER A 463 -11.52 -32.49 -6.48
CA SER A 463 -12.61 -32.13 -5.56
C SER A 463 -13.82 -31.56 -6.31
N ILE A 464 -13.59 -30.73 -7.32
CA ILE A 464 -14.67 -30.18 -8.16
C ILE A 464 -15.36 -31.28 -8.98
N SER A 465 -14.61 -32.23 -9.54
CA SER A 465 -15.15 -33.36 -10.31
C SER A 465 -16.01 -34.29 -9.48
N VAL A 466 -15.62 -34.57 -8.23
CA VAL A 466 -16.43 -35.34 -7.28
C VAL A 466 -17.74 -34.62 -7.01
N GLU A 467 -17.68 -33.31 -6.79
CA GLU A 467 -18.86 -32.51 -6.52
C GLU A 467 -19.81 -32.41 -7.72
N LEU A 468 -19.27 -32.21 -8.94
CA LEU A 468 -20.02 -32.28 -10.19
C LEU A 468 -20.73 -33.62 -10.36
N THR A 469 -20.06 -34.72 -10.03
CA THR A 469 -20.63 -36.07 -10.06
C THR A 469 -21.79 -36.19 -9.09
N ARG A 470 -21.62 -35.70 -7.85
CA ARG A 470 -22.64 -35.71 -6.81
C ARG A 470 -23.91 -34.96 -7.23
N HIS A 471 -23.76 -33.75 -7.76
CA HIS A 471 -24.89 -32.95 -8.26
C HIS A 471 -25.55 -33.57 -9.49
N THR A 472 -24.78 -34.15 -10.41
CA THR A 472 -25.31 -34.85 -11.58
C THR A 472 -26.20 -36.03 -11.16
N LEU A 473 -25.72 -36.88 -10.24
CA LEU A 473 -26.47 -38.05 -9.77
C LEU A 473 -27.73 -37.65 -9.00
N ARG A 474 -27.64 -36.61 -8.16
CA ARG A 474 -28.77 -36.04 -7.43
C ARG A 474 -29.87 -35.55 -8.37
N GLU A 475 -29.52 -34.78 -9.39
CA GLU A 475 -30.48 -34.28 -10.39
C GLU A 475 -31.05 -35.43 -11.24
N CYS A 476 -30.25 -36.47 -11.46
CA CYS A 476 -30.70 -37.68 -12.13
C CYS A 476 -31.59 -38.56 -11.26
N GLY A 477 -31.81 -38.25 -9.98
CA GLY A 477 -32.62 -39.06 -9.07
C GLY A 477 -32.01 -40.44 -8.80
N THR A 478 -30.69 -40.57 -8.98
CA THR A 478 -29.96 -41.82 -8.75
C THR A 478 -29.57 -41.91 -7.27
N THR A 479 -29.77 -43.07 -6.65
CA THR A 479 -29.44 -43.30 -5.22
C THR A 479 -27.95 -43.55 -4.98
N ALA A 480 -27.18 -43.81 -6.04
CA ALA A 480 -25.74 -43.96 -5.99
C ALA A 480 -25.09 -42.62 -5.60
N LYS A 481 -24.22 -42.66 -4.57
CA LYS A 481 -23.46 -41.49 -4.12
C LYS A 481 -22.13 -41.31 -4.86
N ILE A 482 -21.67 -42.34 -5.59
CA ILE A 482 -20.35 -42.40 -6.23
C ILE A 482 -20.50 -43.03 -7.61
N ASP A 483 -19.95 -42.40 -8.65
CA ASP A 483 -19.82 -42.95 -10.01
C ASP A 483 -18.41 -42.63 -10.52
N ALA A 484 -17.49 -43.57 -10.35
CA ALA A 484 -16.07 -43.38 -10.67
C ALA A 484 -15.79 -43.18 -12.17
N ALA A 485 -16.70 -43.63 -13.06
CA ALA A 485 -16.56 -43.38 -14.49
C ALA A 485 -16.96 -41.93 -14.82
N LEU A 486 -18.04 -41.46 -14.21
CA LEU A 486 -18.52 -40.09 -14.34
C LEU A 486 -17.55 -39.07 -13.72
N THR A 487 -16.93 -39.39 -12.58
CA THR A 487 -15.88 -38.55 -11.97
C THR A 487 -14.64 -38.47 -12.85
N ARG A 488 -14.16 -39.60 -13.41
CA ARG A 488 -13.03 -39.59 -14.36
C ARG A 488 -13.34 -38.79 -15.62
N PHE A 489 -14.57 -38.84 -16.10
CA PHE A 489 -15.03 -38.01 -17.21
C PHE A 489 -14.96 -36.51 -16.85
N ALA A 490 -15.46 -36.11 -15.68
CA ALA A 490 -15.39 -34.73 -15.22
C ALA A 490 -13.93 -34.24 -15.06
N ASP A 491 -13.07 -35.05 -14.44
CA ASP A 491 -11.64 -34.74 -14.23
C ASP A 491 -10.92 -34.47 -15.55
N HIS A 492 -11.13 -35.34 -16.54
CA HIS A 492 -10.50 -35.18 -17.85
C HIS A 492 -10.95 -33.89 -18.55
N ASN A 493 -12.27 -33.63 -18.58
CA ASN A 493 -12.82 -32.46 -19.28
C ASN A 493 -12.45 -31.14 -18.58
N LEU A 494 -12.44 -31.12 -17.24
CA LEU A 494 -12.00 -29.94 -16.49
C LEU A 494 -10.50 -29.69 -16.67
N SER A 495 -9.66 -30.73 -16.61
CA SER A 495 -8.23 -30.59 -16.85
C SER A 495 -7.95 -30.07 -18.26
N GLU A 496 -8.63 -30.61 -19.27
CA GLU A 496 -8.49 -30.16 -20.65
C GLU A 496 -8.93 -28.70 -20.80
N ALA A 497 -10.11 -28.34 -20.28
CA ALA A 497 -10.65 -26.99 -20.37
C ALA A 497 -9.81 -25.96 -19.58
N PHE A 498 -9.25 -26.35 -18.43
CA PHE A 498 -8.44 -25.46 -17.59
C PHE A 498 -7.00 -25.33 -18.04
N SER A 499 -6.45 -26.29 -18.80
CA SER A 499 -5.08 -26.24 -19.32
C SER A 499 -5.00 -25.69 -20.74
N THR A 500 -6.02 -25.87 -21.57
CA THR A 500 -5.98 -25.53 -23.01
C THR A 500 -6.44 -24.08 -23.29
N PRO A 501 -5.55 -23.18 -23.79
CA PRO A 501 -5.90 -21.77 -24.00
C PRO A 501 -7.02 -21.54 -25.03
N SER A 502 -7.09 -22.34 -26.10
CA SER A 502 -8.13 -22.18 -27.15
C SER A 502 -9.55 -22.44 -26.63
N ILE A 503 -9.70 -23.42 -25.74
CA ILE A 503 -10.97 -23.74 -25.08
C ILE A 503 -11.35 -22.59 -24.15
N ARG A 504 -10.44 -22.14 -23.28
CA ARG A 504 -10.67 -20.99 -22.39
C ARG A 504 -11.04 -19.73 -23.16
N ALA A 505 -10.37 -19.44 -24.27
CA ALA A 505 -10.66 -18.29 -25.13
C ALA A 505 -12.09 -18.31 -25.69
N THR A 506 -12.64 -19.49 -25.98
CA THR A 506 -14.03 -19.63 -26.45
C THR A 506 -15.03 -19.24 -25.34
N PHE A 507 -14.83 -19.77 -24.13
CA PHE A 507 -15.65 -19.41 -22.97
C PHE A 507 -15.49 -17.93 -22.58
N ALA A 508 -14.27 -17.39 -22.64
CA ALA A 508 -13.97 -15.99 -22.39
C ALA A 508 -14.69 -15.06 -23.39
N THR A 509 -14.71 -15.43 -24.68
CA THR A 509 -15.43 -14.68 -25.72
C THR A 509 -16.93 -14.73 -25.51
N SER A 510 -17.49 -15.90 -25.18
CA SER A 510 -18.92 -16.05 -24.85
C SER A 510 -19.32 -15.20 -23.65
N HIS A 511 -18.50 -15.23 -22.59
CA HIS A 511 -18.69 -14.43 -21.38
C HIS A 511 -18.62 -12.93 -21.67
N LYS A 512 -17.64 -12.48 -22.47
CA LYS A 512 -17.57 -11.11 -22.96
C LYS A 512 -18.85 -10.71 -23.67
N CYS A 513 -19.33 -11.48 -24.64
CA CYS A 513 -20.55 -11.17 -25.39
C CYS A 513 -21.78 -11.08 -24.48
N ALA A 514 -21.90 -11.98 -23.49
CA ALA A 514 -23.02 -11.99 -22.56
C ALA A 514 -23.08 -10.72 -21.68
N LEU A 515 -21.93 -10.26 -21.19
CA LEU A 515 -21.88 -9.13 -20.24
C LEU A 515 -21.63 -7.77 -20.87
N SER A 516 -21.20 -7.72 -22.14
CA SER A 516 -20.87 -6.47 -22.82
C SER A 516 -22.04 -5.48 -22.81
N LYS A 517 -23.27 -5.94 -23.07
CA LYS A 517 -24.45 -5.07 -23.07
C LYS A 517 -24.71 -4.43 -21.71
N GLU A 518 -24.59 -5.19 -20.64
CA GLU A 518 -24.78 -4.71 -19.27
C GLU A 518 -23.68 -3.72 -18.88
N LEU A 519 -22.41 -4.07 -19.16
CA LEU A 519 -21.25 -3.21 -18.92
C LEU A 519 -21.39 -1.86 -19.64
N PHE A 520 -21.69 -1.88 -20.94
CA PHE A 520 -21.84 -0.65 -21.72
C PHE A 520 -22.99 0.22 -21.20
N THR A 521 -24.09 -0.40 -20.79
CA THR A 521 -25.23 0.33 -20.21
C THR A 521 -24.84 1.03 -18.91
N LEU A 522 -24.14 0.32 -18.01
CA LEU A 522 -23.66 0.89 -16.75
C LEU A 522 -22.66 2.03 -16.96
N VAL A 523 -21.63 1.81 -17.78
CA VAL A 523 -20.64 2.85 -18.11
C VAL A 523 -21.35 4.08 -18.67
N LYS A 524 -22.20 3.91 -19.69
CA LYS A 524 -22.91 5.03 -20.33
C LYS A 524 -23.80 5.81 -19.35
N SER A 525 -24.46 5.11 -18.41
CA SER A 525 -25.30 5.76 -17.39
C SER A 525 -24.47 6.63 -16.44
N LEU A 526 -23.27 6.17 -16.08
CA LEU A 526 -22.42 6.83 -15.09
C LEU A 526 -21.46 7.85 -15.69
N LEU A 527 -21.22 7.86 -17.01
CA LEU A 527 -20.35 8.85 -17.69
C LEU A 527 -20.78 10.31 -17.49
N ARG A 528 -22.03 10.57 -17.10
CA ARG A 528 -22.55 11.93 -16.84
C ARG A 528 -22.79 12.24 -15.36
N SER A 529 -22.61 11.27 -14.47
CA SER A 529 -22.78 11.43 -13.02
C SER A 529 -21.62 12.21 -12.39
N SER A 530 -21.83 12.83 -11.23
CA SER A 530 -20.70 13.39 -10.47
C SER A 530 -19.75 12.28 -10.01
N LEU A 531 -18.48 12.62 -9.75
CA LEU A 531 -17.52 11.63 -9.26
C LEU A 531 -17.91 11.15 -7.85
N TRP A 532 -18.48 12.04 -7.04
CA TRP A 532 -19.02 11.68 -5.73
C TRP A 532 -20.19 10.68 -5.81
N ASP A 533 -21.10 10.84 -6.77
CA ASP A 533 -22.20 9.90 -6.97
C ASP A 533 -21.69 8.55 -7.45
N ILE A 534 -20.71 8.52 -8.36
CA ILE A 534 -20.07 7.28 -8.81
C ILE A 534 -19.43 6.56 -7.63
N PHE A 535 -18.69 7.29 -6.79
CA PHE A 535 -18.10 6.77 -5.56
C PHE A 535 -19.15 6.15 -4.64
N ASN A 536 -20.23 6.88 -4.36
CA ASN A 536 -21.27 6.40 -3.46
C ASN A 536 -22.03 5.18 -4.00
N ASN A 537 -22.21 5.10 -5.32
CA ASN A 537 -22.95 4.01 -5.98
C ASN A 537 -22.10 2.74 -6.17
N LEU A 538 -20.81 2.89 -6.49
CA LEU A 538 -19.95 1.76 -6.88
C LEU A 538 -19.03 1.27 -5.77
N VAL A 539 -18.67 2.12 -4.81
CA VAL A 539 -17.83 1.73 -3.68
C VAL A 539 -18.73 1.37 -2.50
N PRO A 540 -18.73 0.11 -2.01
CA PRO A 540 -19.64 -0.31 -0.95
C PRO A 540 -19.35 0.45 0.37
N PRO A 541 -20.40 0.83 1.14
CA PRO A 541 -20.23 1.44 2.45
C PRO A 541 -19.58 0.45 3.43
N THR A 542 -18.77 0.99 4.33
CA THR A 542 -18.10 0.24 5.38
C THR A 542 -19.05 0.02 6.55
N LEU A 543 -19.14 -1.20 7.06
CA LEU A 543 -19.83 -1.42 8.35
C LEU A 543 -18.96 -0.83 9.47
N PRO A 544 -19.54 -0.17 10.47
CA PRO A 544 -18.77 0.30 11.63
C PRO A 544 -18.16 -0.89 12.37
N SER A 545 -16.84 -0.94 12.44
CA SER A 545 -16.07 -1.86 13.30
C SER A 545 -16.48 -1.64 14.76
N GLY A 546 -17.08 -2.64 15.38
CA GLY A 546 -17.52 -2.57 16.78
C GLY A 546 -18.66 -3.52 17.14
N THR A 547 -19.42 -4.03 16.17
CA THR A 547 -20.32 -5.15 16.40
C THR A 547 -19.56 -6.48 16.23
N ILE A 548 -19.83 -7.44 17.13
CA ILE A 548 -19.47 -8.87 17.05
C ILE A 548 -19.34 -9.30 15.59
N PRO A 549 -18.40 -10.18 15.19
CA PRO A 549 -18.42 -10.76 13.86
C PRO A 549 -19.71 -11.57 13.72
N LEU A 550 -20.81 -10.90 13.37
CA LEU A 550 -21.83 -11.51 12.57
C LEU A 550 -21.08 -12.09 11.37
N PRO A 551 -21.42 -13.32 10.94
CA PRO A 551 -20.91 -13.82 9.67
C PRO A 551 -21.03 -12.69 8.67
N PRO A 552 -19.95 -12.38 7.91
CA PRO A 552 -19.85 -11.17 7.10
C PRO A 552 -21.22 -10.93 6.51
N PRO A 553 -21.86 -9.76 6.78
CA PRO A 553 -23.23 -9.51 6.36
C PRO A 553 -23.28 -10.03 4.95
N SER A 554 -24.19 -10.96 4.69
CA SER A 554 -24.24 -11.66 3.42
C SER A 554 -24.65 -10.65 2.35
N PHE A 555 -23.74 -9.74 2.01
CA PHE A 555 -23.64 -9.03 0.76
C PHE A 555 -23.33 -10.13 -0.24
N LYS A 556 -24.36 -10.95 -0.51
CA LYS A 556 -24.47 -11.74 -1.72
C LYS A 556 -24.70 -10.75 -2.86
N LYS A 557 -23.77 -9.82 -3.03
CA LYS A 557 -23.61 -9.15 -4.30
C LYS A 557 -23.13 -10.26 -5.21
N ASP A 558 -23.89 -10.49 -6.28
CA ASP A 558 -23.45 -11.40 -7.33
C ASP A 558 -22.01 -11.03 -7.69
N ARG A 559 -21.06 -11.98 -7.53
CA ARG A 559 -19.63 -11.76 -7.79
C ARG A 559 -19.41 -11.20 -9.19
N GLN A 560 -20.27 -11.58 -10.14
CA GLN A 560 -20.30 -11.02 -11.48
C GLN A 560 -20.61 -9.52 -11.49
N ASN A 561 -21.65 -9.09 -10.75
CA ASN A 561 -22.04 -7.69 -10.62
C ASN A 561 -20.95 -6.87 -9.90
N ASP A 562 -20.29 -7.44 -8.90
CA ASP A 562 -19.16 -6.78 -8.24
C ASP A 562 -17.98 -6.53 -9.20
N VAL A 563 -17.56 -7.55 -9.96
CA VAL A 563 -16.53 -7.40 -11.01
C VAL A 563 -16.95 -6.37 -12.05
N LEU A 564 -18.22 -6.39 -12.48
CA LEU A 564 -18.77 -5.47 -13.46
C LEU A 564 -18.71 -4.01 -12.98
N GLN A 565 -19.07 -3.77 -11.71
CA GLN A 565 -19.03 -2.44 -11.11
C GLN A 565 -17.60 -1.94 -10.95
N ARG A 566 -16.66 -2.79 -10.53
CA ARG A 566 -15.23 -2.41 -10.44
C ARG A 566 -14.64 -2.06 -11.80
N ILE A 567 -14.94 -2.84 -12.85
CA ILE A 567 -14.52 -2.51 -14.23
C ILE A 567 -15.17 -1.19 -14.68
N THR A 568 -16.46 -1.00 -14.40
CA THR A 568 -17.20 0.23 -14.75
C THR A 568 -16.57 1.46 -14.09
N HIS A 569 -16.22 1.36 -12.81
CA HIS A 569 -15.61 2.47 -12.07
C HIS A 569 -14.29 2.89 -12.72
N ILE A 570 -13.38 1.93 -12.93
CA ILE A 570 -12.08 2.20 -13.57
C ILE A 570 -12.30 2.76 -14.97
N ALA A 571 -13.19 2.16 -15.77
CA ALA A 571 -13.45 2.60 -17.13
C ALA A 571 -13.96 4.05 -17.20
N VAL A 572 -14.89 4.45 -16.32
CA VAL A 572 -15.46 5.80 -16.31
C VAL A 572 -14.41 6.83 -15.89
N LEU A 573 -13.68 6.58 -14.79
CA LEU A 573 -12.65 7.50 -14.31
C LEU A 573 -11.54 7.65 -15.35
N HIS A 574 -11.03 6.52 -15.85
CA HIS A 574 -9.97 6.50 -16.87
C HIS A 574 -10.39 7.20 -18.15
N TRP A 575 -11.60 6.94 -18.65
CA TRP A 575 -12.09 7.58 -19.87
C TRP A 575 -12.15 9.10 -19.70
N ARG A 576 -12.72 9.60 -18.61
CA ARG A 576 -12.80 11.04 -18.35
C ARG A 576 -11.44 11.71 -18.18
N THR A 577 -10.46 11.01 -17.62
CA THR A 577 -9.08 11.51 -17.50
C THR A 577 -8.39 11.56 -18.87
N TRP A 578 -8.47 10.49 -19.68
CA TRP A 578 -7.60 10.29 -20.84
C TRP A 578 -8.23 10.55 -22.21
N GLU A 579 -9.56 10.67 -22.32
CA GLU A 579 -10.28 10.84 -23.59
C GLU A 579 -9.68 11.97 -24.43
N ASN A 580 -9.62 13.19 -23.87
CA ASN A 580 -9.18 14.38 -24.60
C ASN A 580 -7.66 14.56 -24.64
N ILE A 581 -6.92 13.74 -23.89
CA ILE A 581 -5.46 13.84 -23.79
C ILE A 581 -4.78 12.87 -24.76
N VAL A 582 -5.33 11.65 -24.91
CA VAL A 582 -4.68 10.57 -25.66
C VAL A 582 -5.59 9.93 -26.72
N TYR A 583 -6.85 9.63 -26.40
CA TYR A 583 -7.67 8.77 -27.25
C TYR A 583 -8.36 9.50 -28.41
N ASN A 584 -9.05 10.59 -28.09
CA ASN A 584 -9.79 11.44 -29.03
C ASN A 584 -9.02 12.74 -29.37
N ASN A 585 -7.69 12.74 -29.22
CA ASN A 585 -6.85 13.89 -29.50
C ASN A 585 -6.10 13.73 -30.82
N ASP A 586 -6.48 14.52 -31.82
CA ASP A 586 -5.90 14.51 -33.17
C ASP A 586 -4.65 15.39 -33.33
N ASP A 587 -4.10 15.93 -32.24
CA ASP A 587 -2.88 16.74 -32.29
C ASP A 587 -1.67 15.92 -32.77
N PRO A 588 -1.10 16.23 -33.94
CA PRO A 588 0.07 15.52 -34.48
C PRO A 588 1.33 15.70 -33.61
N HIS A 589 1.38 16.70 -32.74
CA HIS A 589 2.50 16.92 -31.81
C HIS A 589 2.56 15.86 -30.69
N LEU A 590 1.46 15.19 -30.35
CA LEU A 590 1.45 14.11 -29.35
C LEU A 590 2.38 12.95 -29.71
N ASP A 591 2.47 12.61 -31.00
CA ASP A 591 3.32 11.54 -31.50
C ASP A 591 4.83 11.87 -31.41
N SER A 592 5.17 13.16 -31.28
CA SER A 592 6.55 13.65 -31.10
C SER A 592 7.04 13.58 -29.65
N LEU A 593 6.11 13.46 -28.69
CA LEU A 593 6.39 13.37 -27.24
C LEU A 593 6.78 11.96 -26.77
N CYS A 594 6.90 11.00 -27.69
CA CYS A 594 7.31 9.63 -27.32
C CYS A 594 8.80 9.56 -26.92
N PRO A 595 9.15 8.75 -25.90
CA PRO A 595 10.54 8.42 -25.59
C PRO A 595 11.16 7.66 -26.77
N SER A 596 12.38 8.04 -27.17
CA SER A 596 13.16 7.28 -28.15
C SER A 596 13.49 5.91 -27.55
N SER A 597 13.14 4.85 -28.27
CA SER A 597 13.25 3.45 -27.86
C SER A 597 14.65 3.08 -27.38
N THR A 598 14.86 3.07 -26.06
CA THR A 598 15.90 2.29 -25.37
C THR A 598 15.32 1.80 -24.04
N PRO A 599 15.45 0.51 -23.68
CA PRO A 599 14.90 -0.01 -22.45
C PRO A 599 15.82 0.42 -21.29
N SER A 600 15.39 1.37 -20.46
CA SER A 600 16.11 1.71 -19.23
C SER A 600 15.22 1.58 -18.00
N ARG A 601 15.86 1.03 -16.96
CA ARG A 601 15.32 0.49 -15.70
C ARG A 601 14.33 1.39 -14.96
N THR A 602 13.45 0.70 -14.23
CA THR A 602 12.62 1.15 -13.10
C THR A 602 13.09 2.43 -12.40
N PRO A 603 12.26 3.48 -12.27
CA PRO A 603 12.54 4.57 -11.35
C PRO A 603 11.89 4.32 -9.98
N SER A 604 12.68 4.50 -8.92
CA SER A 604 12.23 4.60 -7.53
C SER A 604 11.38 5.87 -7.32
N PRO A 605 10.38 5.85 -6.42
CA PRO A 605 9.54 7.01 -6.14
C PRO A 605 10.23 7.90 -5.11
N SER A 606 11.21 8.68 -5.54
CA SER A 606 11.83 9.70 -4.68
C SER A 606 12.54 10.70 -5.57
N HIS A 607 11.92 11.85 -5.83
CA HIS A 607 12.49 13.16 -6.15
C HIS A 607 11.40 14.01 -6.82
N ILE A 608 10.62 14.71 -5.98
CA ILE A 608 9.86 15.90 -6.37
C ILE A 608 10.72 17.07 -5.87
N VAL A 609 11.28 17.85 -6.79
CA VAL A 609 11.88 19.15 -6.49
C VAL A 609 11.04 20.20 -7.21
N ASP A 610 10.61 21.20 -6.44
CA ASP A 610 10.04 22.50 -6.75
C ASP A 610 9.51 22.74 -8.17
N LEU A 611 8.18 22.71 -8.31
CA LEU A 611 7.48 23.41 -9.38
C LEU A 611 7.09 24.81 -8.88
N LYS A 612 7.88 25.81 -9.25
CA LYS A 612 7.49 27.22 -9.19
C LYS A 612 6.35 27.42 -10.21
N VAL A 613 5.16 27.72 -9.71
CA VAL A 613 3.96 28.00 -10.52
C VAL A 613 4.23 29.24 -11.40
N PRO A 614 4.06 29.18 -12.74
CA PRO A 614 4.04 30.37 -13.56
C PRO A 614 2.71 31.11 -13.33
N VAL A 615 2.80 32.36 -12.88
CA VAL A 615 1.67 33.29 -12.85
C VAL A 615 1.21 33.53 -14.29
N LEU A 616 -0.02 33.12 -14.62
CA LEU A 616 -0.68 33.47 -15.87
C LEU A 616 -1.12 34.95 -15.82
N PRO A 617 -0.93 35.74 -16.91
CA PRO A 617 -1.39 37.12 -16.97
C PRO A 617 -2.93 37.20 -17.07
N PRO A 618 -3.54 38.30 -16.59
CA PRO A 618 -4.99 38.45 -16.62
C PRO A 618 -5.51 38.54 -18.06
N ARG A 619 -6.70 37.96 -18.28
CA ARG A 619 -7.41 37.95 -19.57
C ARG A 619 -7.68 39.39 -20.03
N SER A 620 -7.28 39.69 -21.26
CA SER A 620 -7.66 40.87 -22.01
C SER A 620 -9.14 40.80 -22.39
N GLU A 621 -9.94 41.73 -21.88
CA GLU A 621 -11.28 42.01 -22.40
C GLU A 621 -11.19 42.67 -23.78
N SER A 622 -12.01 42.21 -24.72
CA SER A 622 -12.19 42.82 -26.03
C SER A 622 -13.22 43.98 -25.96
N PRO A 623 -13.09 45.00 -26.82
CA PRO A 623 -13.62 46.34 -26.59
C PRO A 623 -15.09 46.47 -26.98
N VAL A 624 -15.86 47.19 -26.16
CA VAL A 624 -17.17 47.74 -26.54
C VAL A 624 -16.98 49.22 -26.86
N THR A 625 -17.20 49.57 -28.12
CA THR A 625 -17.15 50.95 -28.62
C THR A 625 -18.41 51.73 -28.22
N GLU A 626 -18.16 52.98 -27.87
CA GLU A 626 -19.04 54.10 -27.47
C GLU A 626 -20.30 54.27 -28.35
N THR A 627 -21.42 54.76 -27.84
CA THR A 627 -21.76 56.19 -27.63
C THR A 627 -23.24 56.19 -27.17
N GLY A 628 -23.82 57.05 -26.34
CA GLY A 628 -23.53 58.39 -25.82
C GLY A 628 -24.90 59.01 -25.47
N THR A 629 -24.89 59.99 -24.55
CA THR A 629 -25.97 60.90 -24.07
C THR A 629 -27.01 60.29 -23.10
N ALA A 630 -27.02 60.56 -21.79
CA ALA A 630 -27.00 61.79 -20.99
C ALA A 630 -28.41 62.08 -20.42
N GLU A 631 -28.41 62.46 -19.13
CA GLU A 631 -29.48 63.16 -18.37
C GLU A 631 -30.72 62.33 -17.97
N THR A 632 -31.42 62.51 -16.84
CA THR A 632 -31.20 62.95 -15.45
C THR A 632 -32.52 62.57 -14.72
N GLU A 633 -32.51 62.49 -13.38
CA GLU A 633 -33.69 62.58 -12.48
C GLU A 633 -34.67 61.38 -12.43
N ILE A 634 -35.43 61.07 -11.37
CA ILE A 634 -35.55 61.37 -9.93
C ILE A 634 -36.50 60.26 -9.40
N ASP A 635 -36.41 59.97 -8.10
CA ASP A 635 -37.33 59.23 -7.22
C ASP A 635 -38.77 58.94 -7.69
N SER A 636 -39.30 57.76 -7.32
CA SER A 636 -40.24 57.61 -6.18
C SER A 636 -41.07 56.32 -6.24
N ASN A 637 -41.30 55.76 -5.03
CA ASN A 637 -42.50 55.07 -4.51
C ASN A 637 -43.23 54.03 -5.37
N GLY A 638 -43.70 52.88 -4.87
CA GLY A 638 -44.11 52.53 -3.52
C GLY A 638 -45.36 51.64 -3.63
N GLU A 639 -45.53 50.82 -2.60
CA GLU A 639 -46.76 50.14 -2.17
C GLU A 639 -47.25 48.86 -2.87
N SER A 640 -47.23 47.82 -2.03
CA SER A 640 -47.90 46.53 -2.13
C SER A 640 -49.24 46.60 -1.37
N MET A 641 -50.33 46.26 -2.05
CA MET A 641 -51.57 45.71 -1.46
C MET A 641 -51.48 44.18 -1.57
N GLY A 642 -51.93 43.34 -0.64
CA GLY A 642 -52.96 43.52 0.37
C GLY A 642 -54.02 42.42 0.24
N LEU A 643 -53.76 41.28 0.89
CA LEU A 643 -54.69 40.40 1.62
C LEU A 643 -56.01 39.85 1.01
N LYS A 644 -56.16 38.54 1.27
CA LYS A 644 -57.32 37.82 1.83
C LYS A 644 -58.37 37.17 0.91
N SER A 645 -58.20 35.84 0.81
CA SER A 645 -59.13 34.77 1.21
C SER A 645 -60.54 34.69 0.64
N GLY A 646 -60.81 33.54 0.03
CA GLY A 646 -62.09 32.83 -0.09
C GLY A 646 -61.79 31.35 -0.29
#